data_AF-A0A9P4XWV4-F1
#
_entry.id   AF-A0A9P4XWV4-F1
#
_cell.length_a   1.000
_cell.length_b   1.000
_cell.length_c   1.000
_cell.angle_alpha   90.00
_cell.angle_beta   90.00
_cell.angle_gamma   90.00
#
_symmetry.space_group_name_H-M   'P 1'
#
loop_
_entity.id
_entity.type
_entity.pdbx_description
1 polymer ?
#
loop_
_entity_poly.entity_id
_entity_poly.type
_entity_poly.pdbx_seq_one_letter_code
_entity_poly.pdbx_strand_id
1 'polypeptide(L)'
;MSAYSRHYRPALKDSVDVQLQAAFNEGQWSSVIRLAAQRFKNLKDSYYEAVRICAESQTDAVTEKSGVVTAVNALVRDKTAALDIDIIELYEWALQDSGFPFDYSKTIGTLRARVAKANPSSPVVLECLEACVLAWDLVNAQQIAATLDRVQTGKNDGKSLYWSITLTHLLAASRCPFPRPTVFTRLARMQLEKAANATTAAATGKVPTRGLREEEEINLYYRIIGKDAYLKSVADRDSAISVFKQFDQGRKHLLIETLNSFEEAEDWDNVYDLCRYALSRQNEDGNPSFLAFDMRIWKLFVKAASMKSDVESAFDEAATTLDKFVSTKGTVAPMYKKNIGLVTLELAFQDPSCSVLGTTGPERPSPRVITLYLILEQSLSQRAAFDDVKEYVSQLSGDEARYFIDNFSRTLLAKTSDDQRKILVRVLEVKFRYLLTTCPSILEHVVVVGDAEEPQLKCKLCSALTDRACRACLEAVASTALSAYKVVEKNPEHAKGLDKDPQIDLALVAASALLKLSGLSPRPVQTVSARLPRLSNTNVSRLLQAVVILAAQLTRTTDEVPLRLVLIQIYLLLGCGSLAYQTWLPMDIKRTIQDALSPLFFDRISSIFPGLFQQSRTPPTEPLTSYYTACLREDSPVRIWDAFKAGSYTSILGMAEFSDRLRRSCTLAMTVIEERRATRALGGRLEGGIQQAHLLHHVTDDTRFVNAIDHGSFPNLESPQSAPLYKIVEFGPDLSSERCRLALLAEQFLDTVTYKPPKDYKPSKVNEVALRDRAYLIETSARLHESISSILLNISSSIAGKLTGAEHHFYSTVSFLSLLLRTALETPKSVPQPRSLSTITTGIKSVLASLWTDFASVPPQLASLDAGDVLASLTDPHTLSIVRETALVIKQTATLILTFHAAEQTRDRTGSSHLHKDIVAEAKGLDELATKTLSAAKERVKELKNMLGQGGWLARIEGWTFPEGEDALGEMIRDVVGVGDVEDWAGKVVESWRDGVKGFEVVKWE
;
A
#
# COMPACT_ATOMS: atom_id res chain seq x y z
N MET A 1 -15.94 -21.14 9.35
CA MET A 1 -15.91 -20.64 10.74
C MET A 1 -16.72 -19.35 10.82
N SER A 2 -17.93 -19.44 11.39
CA SER A 2 -18.99 -18.41 11.38
C SER A 2 -18.94 -17.47 12.60
N ALA A 3 -17.75 -17.09 13.06
CA ALA A 3 -17.58 -16.35 14.32
C ALA A 3 -17.76 -14.81 14.18
N TYR A 4 -18.02 -14.30 12.97
CA TYR A 4 -18.11 -12.85 12.70
C TYR A 4 -19.52 -12.37 12.30
N SER A 5 -20.56 -13.19 12.51
CA SER A 5 -21.94 -12.71 12.38
C SER A 5 -22.34 -12.03 13.67
N ARG A 6 -22.48 -10.70 13.64
CA ARG A 6 -22.98 -9.91 14.78
C ARG A 6 -24.50 -9.74 14.78
N HIS A 7 -25.14 -10.11 13.68
CA HIS A 7 -26.54 -9.79 13.43
C HIS A 7 -27.37 -11.05 13.59
N TYR A 8 -27.50 -11.49 14.85
CA TYR A 8 -28.50 -12.48 15.21
C TYR A 8 -29.85 -11.79 15.24
N ARG A 9 -30.88 -12.50 14.77
CA ARG A 9 -32.28 -12.10 14.94
C ARG A 9 -32.51 -11.80 16.44
N PRO A 10 -33.00 -10.60 16.81
CA PRO A 10 -33.19 -10.24 18.21
C PRO A 10 -34.16 -11.19 18.89
N ALA A 11 -33.90 -11.51 20.16
CA ALA A 11 -34.86 -12.29 20.94
C ALA A 11 -36.08 -11.42 21.25
N LEU A 12 -37.29 -11.97 21.12
CA LEU A 12 -38.47 -11.30 21.64
C LEU A 12 -38.45 -11.33 23.17
N LYS A 13 -39.08 -10.34 23.82
CA LYS A 13 -39.21 -10.29 25.29
C LYS A 13 -39.69 -11.63 25.87
N ASP A 14 -39.21 -11.96 27.06
CA ASP A 14 -39.65 -13.16 27.81
C ASP A 14 -41.15 -13.16 28.10
N SER A 15 -41.80 -12.00 28.08
CA SER A 15 -43.25 -11.85 28.24
C SER A 15 -44.06 -12.26 27.01
N VAL A 16 -43.41 -12.51 25.86
CA VAL A 16 -44.08 -12.96 24.63
C VAL A 16 -44.37 -14.45 24.69
N ASP A 17 -45.57 -14.84 24.25
CA ASP A 17 -45.96 -16.24 24.25
C ASP A 17 -45.12 -17.10 23.29
N VAL A 18 -44.99 -18.39 23.64
CA VAL A 18 -44.16 -19.35 22.92
C VAL A 18 -44.55 -19.48 21.45
N GLN A 19 -45.84 -19.28 21.11
CA GLN A 19 -46.31 -19.38 19.73
C GLN A 19 -45.75 -18.26 18.85
N LEU A 20 -45.77 -17.01 19.34
CA LEU A 20 -45.19 -15.88 18.63
C LEU A 20 -43.65 -15.95 18.62
N GLN A 21 -43.01 -16.36 19.73
CA GLN A 21 -41.55 -16.57 19.78
C GLN A 21 -41.08 -17.64 18.77
N ALA A 22 -41.76 -18.79 18.70
CA ALA A 22 -41.41 -19.85 17.76
C ALA A 22 -41.58 -19.39 16.30
N ALA A 23 -42.71 -18.76 15.96
CA ALA A 23 -42.95 -18.25 14.63
C ALA A 23 -41.91 -17.20 14.20
N PHE A 24 -41.49 -16.33 15.14
CA PHE A 24 -40.44 -15.34 14.90
C PHE A 24 -39.07 -15.99 14.72
N ASN A 25 -38.72 -17.00 15.51
CA ASN A 25 -37.44 -17.71 15.40
C ASN A 25 -37.35 -18.61 14.15
N GLU A 26 -38.48 -19.12 13.65
CA GLU A 26 -38.54 -19.91 12.42
C GLU A 26 -38.62 -19.06 11.15
N GLY A 27 -38.80 -17.74 11.26
CA GLY A 27 -38.90 -16.83 10.11
C GLY A 27 -40.24 -16.93 9.37
N GLN A 28 -41.32 -17.36 10.04
CA GLN A 28 -42.65 -17.44 9.45
C GLN A 28 -43.35 -16.07 9.47
N TRP A 29 -42.86 -15.12 8.66
CA TRP A 29 -43.24 -13.70 8.75
C TRP A 29 -44.75 -13.43 8.66
N SER A 30 -45.48 -14.11 7.77
CA SER A 30 -46.94 -13.95 7.67
C SER A 30 -47.68 -14.37 8.94
N SER A 31 -47.21 -15.43 9.61
CA SER A 31 -47.75 -15.88 10.90
C SER A 31 -47.45 -14.88 12.01
N VAL A 32 -46.22 -14.33 12.04
CA VAL A 32 -45.78 -13.31 13.00
C VAL A 32 -46.63 -12.05 12.86
N ILE A 33 -46.82 -11.53 11.64
CA ILE A 33 -47.62 -10.32 11.37
C ILE A 33 -49.04 -10.48 11.93
N ARG A 34 -49.68 -11.63 11.65
CA ARG A 34 -51.05 -11.91 12.13
C ARG A 34 -51.13 -12.01 13.65
N LEU A 35 -50.22 -12.77 14.27
CA LEU A 35 -50.20 -12.96 15.72
C LEU A 35 -49.88 -11.65 16.45
N ALA A 36 -48.86 -10.92 16.00
CA ALA A 36 -48.47 -9.62 16.55
C ALA A 36 -49.60 -8.59 16.43
N ALA A 37 -50.30 -8.51 15.28
CA ALA A 37 -51.46 -7.65 15.10
C ALA A 37 -52.61 -8.01 16.06
N GLN A 38 -52.88 -9.30 16.26
CA GLN A 38 -53.90 -9.77 17.20
C GLN A 38 -53.54 -9.41 18.65
N ARG A 39 -52.28 -9.58 19.05
CA ARG A 39 -51.79 -9.22 20.38
C ARG A 39 -51.84 -7.71 20.60
N PHE A 40 -51.43 -6.92 19.62
CA PHE A 40 -51.52 -5.46 19.67
C PHE A 40 -52.98 -5.00 19.86
N LYS A 41 -53.92 -5.59 19.12
CA LYS A 41 -55.36 -5.25 19.26
C LYS A 41 -55.90 -5.56 20.66
N ASN A 42 -55.44 -6.63 21.29
CA ASN A 42 -55.92 -7.08 22.60
C ASN A 42 -55.28 -6.32 23.76
N LEU A 43 -53.95 -6.14 23.71
CA LEU A 43 -53.14 -5.61 24.82
C LEU A 43 -52.84 -4.12 24.68
N LYS A 44 -52.94 -3.56 23.47
CA LYS A 44 -52.57 -2.18 23.11
C LYS A 44 -51.14 -1.79 23.50
N ASP A 45 -50.25 -2.78 23.59
CA ASP A 45 -48.84 -2.60 23.89
C ASP A 45 -48.05 -2.38 22.60
N SER A 46 -47.38 -1.22 22.50
CA SER A 46 -46.61 -0.78 21.33
C SER A 46 -45.49 -1.75 20.94
N TYR A 47 -45.04 -2.61 21.87
CA TYR A 47 -44.05 -3.64 21.56
C TYR A 47 -44.56 -4.63 20.49
N TYR A 48 -45.81 -5.08 20.57
CA TYR A 48 -46.37 -5.99 19.56
C TYR A 48 -46.58 -5.31 18.21
N GLU A 49 -46.81 -4.01 18.18
CA GLU A 49 -46.81 -3.24 16.93
C GLU A 49 -45.41 -3.16 16.32
N ALA A 50 -44.37 -2.99 17.13
CA ALA A 50 -42.99 -3.04 16.67
C ALA A 50 -42.62 -4.41 16.08
N VAL A 51 -43.03 -5.51 16.73
CA VAL A 51 -42.85 -6.88 16.20
C VAL A 51 -43.56 -7.06 14.86
N ARG A 52 -44.78 -6.49 14.70
CA ARG A 52 -45.50 -6.53 13.42
C ARG A 52 -44.74 -5.80 12.32
N ILE A 53 -44.33 -4.55 12.56
CA ILE A 53 -43.59 -3.71 11.60
C ILE A 53 -42.25 -4.34 11.22
N CYS A 54 -41.57 -4.94 12.20
CA CYS A 54 -40.33 -5.69 12.01
C CYS A 54 -40.53 -6.93 11.13
N ALA A 55 -41.64 -7.66 11.28
CA ALA A 55 -41.96 -8.78 10.41
C ALA A 55 -42.40 -8.34 9.01
N GLU A 56 -43.11 -7.21 8.89
CA GLU A 56 -43.47 -6.57 7.62
C GLU A 56 -42.23 -6.15 6.83
N SER A 57 -41.15 -5.69 7.47
CA SER A 57 -39.93 -5.31 6.75
C SER A 57 -39.19 -6.49 6.11
N GLN A 58 -39.52 -7.71 6.52
CA GLN A 58 -38.91 -8.96 6.03
C GLN A 58 -39.69 -9.56 4.85
N THR A 59 -40.79 -8.94 4.42
CA THR A 59 -41.55 -9.33 3.22
C THR A 59 -41.04 -8.59 1.98
N ASP A 60 -41.40 -9.05 0.79
CA ASP A 60 -40.91 -8.47 -0.47
C ASP A 60 -41.57 -7.13 -0.86
N ALA A 61 -42.64 -6.71 -0.19
CA ALA A 61 -43.39 -5.51 -0.57
C ALA A 61 -42.68 -4.22 -0.13
N VAL A 62 -42.39 -3.32 -1.08
CA VAL A 62 -41.67 -2.04 -0.84
C VAL A 62 -42.37 -1.15 0.21
N THR A 63 -43.70 -1.13 0.22
CA THR A 63 -44.49 -0.40 1.22
C THR A 63 -44.33 -0.98 2.62
N GLU A 64 -44.18 -2.29 2.74
CA GLU A 64 -43.97 -3.00 4.02
C GLU A 64 -42.52 -2.78 4.51
N LYS A 65 -41.54 -2.84 3.60
CA LYS A 65 -40.12 -2.50 3.87
C LYS A 65 -39.89 -1.06 4.35
N SER A 66 -40.67 -0.10 3.87
CA SER A 66 -40.55 1.31 4.30
C SER A 66 -41.30 1.65 5.59
N GLY A 67 -42.11 0.73 6.11
CA GLY A 67 -42.86 0.91 7.37
C GLY A 67 -41.94 1.17 8.56
N VAL A 68 -40.84 0.41 8.68
CA VAL A 68 -39.85 0.58 9.75
C VAL A 68 -39.17 1.96 9.71
N VAL A 69 -38.82 2.45 8.52
CA VAL A 69 -38.21 3.79 8.34
C VAL A 69 -39.17 4.87 8.83
N THR A 70 -40.46 4.72 8.55
CA THR A 70 -41.51 5.66 8.98
C THR A 70 -41.69 5.62 10.49
N ALA A 71 -41.73 4.43 11.09
CA ALA A 71 -41.87 4.24 12.53
C ALA A 71 -40.70 4.86 13.31
N VAL A 72 -39.46 4.61 12.87
CA VAL A 72 -38.26 5.19 13.48
C VAL A 72 -38.27 6.72 13.35
N ASN A 73 -38.60 7.26 12.19
CA ASN A 73 -38.72 8.70 12.01
C ASN A 73 -39.79 9.34 12.90
N ALA A 74 -40.91 8.64 13.12
CA ALA A 74 -41.96 9.11 14.03
C ALA A 74 -41.45 9.17 15.48
N LEU A 75 -40.77 8.13 15.97
CA LEU A 75 -40.15 8.10 17.30
C LEU A 75 -39.06 9.17 17.47
N VAL A 76 -38.28 9.43 16.42
CA VAL A 76 -37.26 10.49 16.48
C VAL A 76 -37.91 11.87 16.57
N ARG A 77 -39.03 12.11 15.87
CA ARG A 77 -39.77 13.37 15.90
C ARG A 77 -40.51 13.60 17.22
N ASP A 78 -41.10 12.54 17.78
CA ASP A 78 -41.76 12.60 19.08
C ASP A 78 -40.73 12.58 20.21
N LYS A 79 -40.48 13.76 20.80
CA LYS A 79 -39.52 13.91 21.91
C LYS A 79 -40.06 13.40 23.25
N THR A 80 -41.34 13.07 23.34
CA THR A 80 -42.04 12.68 24.57
C THR A 80 -42.40 11.20 24.64
N ALA A 81 -42.20 10.45 23.55
CA ALA A 81 -42.44 9.01 23.51
C ALA A 81 -41.62 8.27 24.59
N ALA A 82 -42.29 7.38 25.33
CA ALA A 82 -41.61 6.42 26.20
C ALA A 82 -40.82 5.46 25.31
N LEU A 83 -39.50 5.42 25.50
CA LEU A 83 -38.60 4.61 24.67
C LEU A 83 -38.28 3.29 25.36
N ASP A 84 -38.57 2.22 24.65
CA ASP A 84 -38.28 0.84 25.04
C ASP A 84 -37.09 0.34 24.22
N ILE A 85 -36.08 -0.21 24.90
CA ILE A 85 -34.86 -0.67 24.25
C ILE A 85 -35.14 -1.83 23.29
N ASP A 86 -36.04 -2.73 23.65
CA ASP A 86 -36.35 -3.91 22.84
C ASP A 86 -37.06 -3.51 21.54
N ILE A 87 -37.82 -2.42 21.54
CA ILE A 87 -38.41 -1.83 20.32
C ILE A 87 -37.32 -1.26 19.41
N ILE A 88 -36.34 -0.56 20.00
CA ILE A 88 -35.23 0.03 19.24
C ILE A 88 -34.38 -1.06 18.59
N GLU A 89 -34.11 -2.17 19.30
CA GLU A 89 -33.35 -3.30 18.75
C GLU A 89 -34.08 -3.99 17.60
N LEU A 90 -35.40 -4.19 17.72
CA LEU A 90 -36.22 -4.73 16.64
C LEU A 90 -36.17 -3.83 15.39
N TYR A 91 -36.26 -2.52 15.56
CA TYR A 91 -36.20 -1.58 14.45
C TYR A 91 -34.81 -1.43 13.85
N GLU A 92 -33.76 -1.47 14.66
CA GLU A 92 -32.37 -1.47 14.18
C GLU A 92 -32.11 -2.70 13.30
N TRP A 93 -32.52 -3.90 13.75
CA TRP A 93 -32.44 -5.12 12.96
C TRP A 93 -33.27 -5.04 11.67
N ALA A 94 -34.52 -4.57 11.76
CA ALA A 94 -35.40 -4.43 10.60
C ALA A 94 -34.92 -3.40 9.56
N LEU A 95 -34.23 -2.34 9.99
CA LEU A 95 -33.68 -1.32 9.09
C LEU A 95 -32.52 -1.84 8.24
N GLN A 96 -31.72 -2.77 8.76
CA GLN A 96 -30.57 -3.32 8.04
C GLN A 96 -30.98 -4.07 6.77
N ASP A 97 -32.07 -4.84 6.83
CA ASP A 97 -32.59 -5.63 5.70
C ASP A 97 -33.52 -4.84 4.76
N SER A 98 -33.88 -3.61 5.15
CA SER A 98 -34.84 -2.78 4.41
C SER A 98 -34.30 -2.25 3.08
N GLY A 99 -32.96 -2.21 2.92
CA GLY A 99 -32.28 -1.70 1.72
C GLY A 99 -32.34 -0.18 1.57
N PHE A 100 -32.91 0.55 2.53
CA PHE A 100 -32.97 2.01 2.51
C PHE A 100 -31.78 2.62 3.27
N PRO A 101 -31.05 3.59 2.66
CA PRO A 101 -30.00 4.30 3.38
C PRO A 101 -30.62 5.12 4.51
N PHE A 102 -30.13 4.92 5.73
CA PHE A 102 -30.52 5.71 6.90
C PHE A 102 -29.29 6.19 7.67
N ASP A 103 -29.38 7.38 8.25
CA ASP A 103 -28.32 7.97 9.06
C ASP A 103 -28.49 7.48 10.51
N TYR A 104 -27.68 6.50 10.92
CA TYR A 104 -27.73 5.92 12.27
C TYR A 104 -27.64 7.00 13.35
N SER A 105 -26.74 7.97 13.17
CA SER A 105 -26.49 9.05 14.14
C SER A 105 -27.72 9.94 14.33
N LYS A 106 -28.51 10.17 13.27
CA LYS A 106 -29.74 10.96 13.34
C LYS A 106 -30.99 10.15 13.69
N THR A 107 -30.91 8.83 13.73
CA THR A 107 -32.05 7.93 13.93
C THR A 107 -31.88 7.06 15.17
N ILE A 108 -31.46 5.80 15.01
CA ILE A 108 -31.31 4.80 16.10
C ILE A 108 -30.39 5.32 17.21
N GLY A 109 -29.24 5.90 16.85
CA GLY A 109 -28.30 6.47 17.81
C GLY A 109 -28.92 7.59 18.66
N THR A 110 -29.77 8.43 18.05
CA THR A 110 -30.51 9.46 18.78
C THR A 110 -31.50 8.87 19.78
N LEU A 111 -32.18 7.77 19.42
CA LEU A 111 -33.11 7.07 20.33
C LEU A 111 -32.34 6.43 21.49
N ARG A 112 -31.23 5.73 21.21
CA ARG A 112 -30.34 5.13 22.23
C ARG A 112 -29.79 6.19 23.20
N ALA A 113 -29.37 7.35 22.70
CA ALA A 113 -28.94 8.46 23.55
C ALA A 113 -30.05 9.02 24.46
N ARG A 114 -31.30 9.01 24.00
CA ARG A 114 -32.46 9.42 24.83
C ARG A 114 -32.76 8.40 25.92
N VAL A 115 -32.74 7.10 25.59
CA VAL A 115 -32.90 6.01 26.59
C VAL A 115 -31.84 6.13 27.67
N ALA A 116 -30.58 6.33 27.27
CA ALA A 116 -29.46 6.51 28.19
C ALA A 116 -29.63 7.72 29.13
N LYS A 117 -30.16 8.84 28.62
CA LYS A 117 -30.40 10.05 29.43
C LYS A 117 -31.60 9.91 30.36
N ALA A 118 -32.64 9.19 29.94
CA ALA A 118 -33.84 8.95 30.74
C ALA A 118 -33.55 7.99 31.91
N ASN A 119 -32.70 6.98 31.67
CA ASN A 119 -32.41 5.92 32.63
C ASN A 119 -30.90 5.76 32.90
N PRO A 120 -30.20 6.80 33.39
CA PRO A 120 -28.73 6.85 33.36
C PRO A 120 -28.04 5.89 34.35
N SER A 121 -28.78 5.31 35.30
CA SER A 121 -28.28 4.30 36.24
C SER A 121 -28.54 2.86 35.78
N SER A 122 -29.29 2.67 34.69
CA SER A 122 -29.66 1.34 34.17
C SER A 122 -28.46 0.64 33.51
N PRO A 123 -28.33 -0.69 33.61
CA PRO A 123 -27.32 -1.44 32.84
C PRO A 123 -27.46 -1.24 31.32
N VAL A 124 -28.68 -0.97 30.83
CA VAL A 124 -29.00 -0.71 29.41
C VAL A 124 -28.20 0.45 28.81
N VAL A 125 -27.69 1.38 29.63
CA VAL A 125 -26.86 2.50 29.16
C VAL A 125 -25.57 1.99 28.52
N LEU A 126 -24.98 0.91 29.04
CA LEU A 126 -23.76 0.31 28.50
C LEU A 126 -24.04 -0.36 27.16
N GLU A 127 -25.17 -1.04 27.02
CA GLU A 127 -25.62 -1.64 25.75
C GLU A 127 -25.88 -0.57 24.70
N CYS A 128 -26.48 0.57 25.09
CA CYS A 128 -26.66 1.72 24.21
C CYS A 128 -25.31 2.32 23.77
N LEU A 129 -24.33 2.42 24.68
CA LEU A 129 -22.99 2.89 24.35
C LEU A 129 -22.30 1.91 23.38
N GLU A 130 -22.34 0.61 23.69
CA GLU A 130 -21.78 -0.44 22.86
C GLU A 130 -22.37 -0.34 21.44
N ALA A 131 -23.69 -0.38 21.29
CA ALA A 131 -24.34 -0.28 19.98
C ALA A 131 -23.91 0.96 19.18
N CYS A 132 -23.89 2.15 19.81
CA CYS A 132 -23.43 3.38 19.15
C CYS A 132 -21.95 3.33 18.74
N VAL A 133 -21.06 2.77 19.59
CA VAL A 133 -19.64 2.61 19.25
C VAL A 133 -19.46 1.66 18.07
N LEU A 134 -20.24 0.57 18.03
CA LEU A 134 -20.15 -0.44 16.98
C LEU A 134 -20.73 0.02 15.65
N ALA A 135 -21.75 0.87 15.68
CA ALA A 135 -22.27 1.60 14.52
C ALA A 135 -21.39 2.81 14.15
N TRP A 136 -20.26 3.02 14.83
CA TRP A 136 -19.35 4.16 14.67
C TRP A 136 -20.02 5.55 14.78
N ASP A 137 -21.12 5.63 15.54
CA ASP A 137 -21.83 6.85 15.87
C ASP A 137 -21.15 7.56 17.05
N LEU A 138 -20.04 8.23 16.73
CA LEU A 138 -19.24 8.95 17.71
C LEU A 138 -20.01 10.10 18.38
N VAL A 139 -21.04 10.65 17.72
CA VAL A 139 -21.84 11.76 18.26
C VAL A 139 -22.68 11.30 19.43
N ASN A 140 -23.48 10.24 19.26
CA ASN A 140 -24.32 9.74 20.34
C ASN A 140 -23.52 8.91 21.35
N ALA A 141 -22.50 8.17 20.91
CA ALA A 141 -21.58 7.47 21.82
C ALA A 141 -20.93 8.44 22.82
N GLN A 142 -20.46 9.60 22.35
CA GLN A 142 -19.88 10.63 23.23
C GLN A 142 -20.90 11.16 24.25
N GLN A 143 -22.16 11.40 23.83
CA GLN A 143 -23.21 11.88 24.74
C GLN A 143 -23.58 10.85 25.81
N ILE A 144 -23.63 9.57 25.42
CA ILE A 144 -23.91 8.46 26.34
C ILE A 144 -22.75 8.31 27.31
N ALA A 145 -21.50 8.31 26.83
CA ALA A 145 -20.30 8.23 27.68
C ALA A 145 -20.20 9.41 28.67
N ALA A 146 -20.52 10.63 28.25
CA ALA A 146 -20.58 11.80 29.14
C ALA A 146 -21.72 11.71 30.18
N THR A 147 -22.78 10.97 29.89
CA THR A 147 -23.85 10.69 30.86
C THR A 147 -23.41 9.63 31.86
N LEU A 148 -22.72 8.59 31.40
CA LEU A 148 -22.12 7.57 32.24
C LEU A 148 -21.06 8.15 33.20
N ASP A 149 -20.14 8.99 32.73
CA ASP A 149 -19.14 9.64 33.60
C ASP A 149 -19.79 10.45 34.73
N ARG A 150 -20.86 11.21 34.41
CA ARG A 150 -21.59 12.01 35.40
C ARG A 150 -22.28 11.17 36.47
N VAL A 151 -22.85 10.02 36.13
CA VAL A 151 -23.59 9.17 37.08
C VAL A 151 -22.68 8.18 37.81
N GLN A 152 -21.64 7.67 37.14
CA GLN A 152 -20.69 6.71 37.68
C GLN A 152 -19.40 7.37 38.17
N THR A 153 -19.44 8.65 38.56
CA THR A 153 -18.24 9.36 39.05
C THR A 153 -17.60 8.58 40.20
N GLY A 154 -16.37 8.11 40.00
CA GLY A 154 -15.62 7.30 40.98
C GLY A 154 -16.01 5.83 41.09
N LYS A 155 -16.84 5.32 40.17
CA LYS A 155 -17.17 3.90 40.00
C LYS A 155 -16.54 3.37 38.71
N ASN A 156 -16.59 2.05 38.49
CA ASN A 156 -16.02 1.39 37.29
C ASN A 156 -14.53 1.74 37.06
N ASP A 157 -13.77 1.83 38.16
CA ASP A 157 -12.35 2.20 38.20
C ASP A 157 -11.98 3.52 37.49
N GLY A 158 -12.95 4.39 37.19
CA GLY A 158 -12.73 5.63 36.45
C GLY A 158 -12.77 5.47 34.92
N LYS A 159 -13.01 4.27 34.39
CA LYS A 159 -13.04 4.00 32.94
C LYS A 159 -14.06 4.86 32.18
N SER A 160 -15.21 5.14 32.79
CA SER A 160 -16.28 5.94 32.17
C SER A 160 -15.84 7.36 31.81
N LEU A 161 -14.91 7.95 32.58
CA LEU A 161 -14.27 9.24 32.25
C LEU A 161 -13.43 9.11 30.97
N TYR A 162 -12.56 8.11 30.90
CA TYR A 162 -11.66 7.92 29.77
C TYR A 162 -12.37 7.44 28.50
N TRP A 163 -13.47 6.70 28.63
CA TRP A 163 -14.38 6.44 27.50
C TRP A 163 -14.93 7.76 26.94
N SER A 164 -15.39 8.66 27.81
CA SER A 164 -15.87 9.97 27.39
C SER A 164 -14.77 10.81 26.74
N ILE A 165 -13.56 10.85 27.31
CA ILE A 165 -12.42 11.59 26.75
C ILE A 165 -12.04 11.03 25.37
N THR A 166 -11.85 9.72 25.27
CA THR A 166 -11.45 9.04 24.04
C THR A 166 -12.49 9.24 22.93
N LEU A 167 -13.78 9.09 23.22
CA LEU A 167 -14.85 9.35 22.25
C LEU A 167 -14.96 10.82 21.86
N THR A 168 -14.69 11.74 22.80
CA THR A 168 -14.62 13.18 22.49
C THR A 168 -13.49 13.49 21.52
N HIS A 169 -12.33 12.86 21.70
CA HIS A 169 -11.18 13.01 20.80
C HIS A 169 -11.43 12.37 19.43
N LEU A 170 -11.93 11.13 19.38
CA LEU A 170 -12.31 10.44 18.14
C LEU A 170 -13.33 11.24 17.34
N LEU A 171 -14.35 11.79 18.01
CA LEU A 171 -15.35 12.64 17.37
C LEU A 171 -14.72 13.89 16.74
N ALA A 172 -13.74 14.50 17.42
CA ALA A 172 -13.03 15.66 16.91
C ALA A 172 -12.13 15.33 15.71
N ALA A 173 -11.52 14.14 15.70
CA ALA A 173 -10.65 13.65 14.64
C ALA A 173 -11.43 13.15 13.40
N SER A 174 -12.65 12.65 13.60
CA SER A 174 -13.54 12.26 12.51
C SER A 174 -13.98 13.46 11.68
N ARG A 175 -14.17 13.29 10.36
CA ARG A 175 -14.72 14.32 9.44
C ARG A 175 -16.18 14.60 9.78
N CYS A 176 -16.44 15.29 10.87
CA CYS A 176 -17.78 15.65 11.30
C CYS A 176 -18.35 16.73 10.36
N PRO A 177 -19.62 16.64 9.90
CA PRO A 177 -20.23 17.61 8.99
C PRO A 177 -20.49 19.01 9.60
N PHE A 178 -20.08 19.25 10.85
CA PHE A 178 -20.26 20.52 11.56
C PHE A 178 -18.90 21.19 11.88
N PRO A 179 -18.81 22.53 11.83
CA PRO A 179 -17.57 23.28 12.07
C PRO A 179 -17.23 23.39 13.57
N ARG A 180 -17.08 22.26 14.27
CA ARG A 180 -16.69 22.22 15.70
C ARG A 180 -15.51 21.31 16.09
N PRO A 181 -14.58 20.90 15.19
CA PRO A 181 -13.45 20.04 15.62
C PRO A 181 -12.59 20.71 16.70
N THR A 182 -12.45 22.05 16.67
CA THR A 182 -11.67 22.81 17.66
C THR A 182 -12.22 22.74 19.09
N VAL A 183 -13.55 22.69 19.25
CA VAL A 183 -14.20 22.68 20.57
C VAL A 183 -14.03 21.33 21.27
N PHE A 184 -14.27 20.24 20.54
CA PHE A 184 -14.14 18.89 21.10
C PHE A 184 -12.67 18.53 21.39
N THR A 185 -11.74 18.92 20.51
CA THR A 185 -10.31 18.80 20.79
C THR A 185 -9.93 19.55 22.05
N ARG A 186 -10.36 20.80 22.21
CA ARG A 186 -10.09 21.59 23.43
C ARG A 186 -10.70 20.97 24.68
N LEU A 187 -11.91 20.40 24.58
CA LEU A 187 -12.59 19.75 25.70
C LEU A 187 -11.83 18.50 26.17
N ALA A 188 -11.45 17.61 25.24
CA ALA A 188 -10.68 16.41 25.56
C ALA A 188 -9.34 16.76 26.22
N ARG A 189 -8.61 17.75 25.66
CA ARG A 189 -7.36 18.27 26.24
C ARG A 189 -7.58 18.80 27.66
N MET A 190 -8.59 19.66 27.88
CA MET A 190 -8.88 20.23 29.20
C MET A 190 -9.25 19.15 30.24
N GLN A 191 -10.01 18.12 29.85
CA GLN A 191 -10.36 17.03 30.75
C GLN A 191 -9.13 16.24 31.19
N LEU A 192 -8.22 15.97 30.26
CA LEU A 192 -6.94 15.30 30.53
C LEU A 192 -5.99 16.15 31.37
N GLU A 193 -5.89 17.46 31.13
CA GLU A 193 -5.10 18.36 31.97
C GLU A 193 -5.61 18.42 33.41
N LYS A 194 -6.94 18.42 33.59
CA LYS A 194 -7.53 18.33 34.94
C LYS A 194 -7.19 17.02 35.63
N ALA A 195 -7.22 15.90 34.90
CA ALA A 195 -6.83 14.59 35.44
C ALA A 195 -5.33 14.55 35.80
N ALA A 196 -4.47 15.09 34.94
CA ALA A 196 -3.03 15.22 35.19
C ALA A 196 -2.76 16.07 36.45
N ASN A 197 -3.35 17.26 36.55
CA ASN A 197 -3.19 18.14 37.71
C ASN A 197 -3.70 17.51 39.02
N ALA A 198 -4.81 16.74 38.96
CA ALA A 198 -5.29 16.01 40.12
C ALA A 198 -4.30 14.94 40.58
N THR A 199 -3.62 14.29 39.62
CA THR A 199 -2.63 13.24 39.88
C THR A 199 -1.35 13.80 40.47
N THR A 200 -0.85 14.91 39.95
CA THR A 200 0.35 15.57 40.48
C THR A 200 0.12 16.20 41.86
N ALA A 201 -1.09 16.67 42.14
CA ALA A 201 -1.46 17.23 43.44
C ALA A 201 -1.71 16.17 44.54
N ALA A 202 -1.92 14.91 44.18
CA ALA A 202 -2.12 13.85 45.16
C ALA A 202 -0.79 13.46 45.82
N ALA A 203 -0.69 13.67 47.14
CA ALA A 203 0.45 13.20 47.92
C ALA A 203 0.61 11.67 47.75
N THR A 204 1.87 11.23 47.66
CA THR A 204 2.29 9.85 47.40
C THR A 204 1.47 8.82 48.17
N GLY A 205 0.59 8.09 47.46
CA GLY A 205 -0.06 6.88 47.97
C GLY A 205 -1.58 6.74 47.76
N LYS A 206 -2.33 7.82 47.44
CA LYS A 206 -3.76 7.70 47.08
C LYS A 206 -4.03 8.23 45.69
N VAL A 207 -4.33 7.32 44.76
CA VAL A 207 -4.69 7.66 43.38
C VAL A 207 -6.00 8.46 43.37
N PRO A 208 -6.05 9.66 42.78
CA PRO A 208 -7.26 10.48 42.77
C PRO A 208 -8.37 9.81 41.95
N THR A 209 -9.61 9.95 42.42
CA THR A 209 -10.81 9.38 41.78
C THR A 209 -11.01 9.82 40.32
N ARG A 210 -10.45 10.97 39.93
CA ARG A 210 -10.45 11.51 38.54
C ARG A 210 -9.03 11.80 38.02
N GLY A 211 -8.02 11.09 38.54
CA GLY A 211 -6.63 11.20 38.10
C GLY A 211 -6.25 10.15 37.06
N LEU A 212 -5.04 10.29 36.51
CA LEU A 212 -4.33 9.32 35.67
C LEU A 212 -3.81 8.19 36.59
N ARG A 213 -4.37 6.99 36.47
CA ARG A 213 -4.17 5.83 37.35
C ARG A 213 -3.31 4.78 36.67
N GLU A 214 -3.66 4.46 35.43
CA GLU A 214 -3.05 3.38 34.64
C GLU A 214 -2.07 3.93 33.59
N GLU A 215 -1.16 3.08 33.12
CA GLU A 215 -0.19 3.43 32.07
C GLU A 215 -0.88 3.94 30.80
N GLU A 216 -1.97 3.29 30.38
CA GLU A 216 -2.72 3.68 29.18
C GLU A 216 -3.38 5.07 29.29
N GLU A 217 -3.74 5.50 30.50
CA GLU A 217 -4.33 6.84 30.73
C GLU A 217 -3.25 7.93 30.62
N ILE A 218 -2.04 7.63 31.09
CA ILE A 218 -0.86 8.49 30.92
C ILE A 218 -0.47 8.54 29.44
N ASN A 219 -0.39 7.40 28.75
CA ASN A 219 -0.08 7.35 27.32
C ASN A 219 -1.13 8.13 26.50
N LEU A 220 -2.43 8.02 26.84
CA LEU A 220 -3.50 8.80 26.23
C LEU A 220 -3.31 10.31 26.47
N TYR A 221 -2.92 10.72 27.68
CA TYR A 221 -2.59 12.11 27.99
C TYR A 221 -1.51 12.65 27.04
N TYR A 222 -0.40 11.93 26.88
CA TYR A 222 0.67 12.35 25.97
C TYR A 222 0.23 12.38 24.51
N ARG A 223 -0.51 11.36 24.05
CA ARG A 223 -1.00 11.27 22.66
C ARG A 223 -1.95 12.42 22.29
N ILE A 224 -2.80 12.87 23.22
CA ILE A 224 -3.79 13.93 22.95
C ILE A 224 -3.24 15.33 23.23
N ILE A 225 -2.42 15.51 24.27
CA ILE A 225 -1.86 16.82 24.61
C ILE A 225 -0.71 17.20 23.68
N GLY A 226 0.09 16.21 23.26
CA GLY A 226 1.22 16.38 22.33
C GLY A 226 2.41 17.11 22.97
N LYS A 227 3.04 18.01 22.21
CA LYS A 227 4.27 18.73 22.60
C LYS A 227 4.23 19.35 23.99
N ASP A 228 3.09 19.94 24.38
CA ASP A 228 2.93 20.61 25.67
C ASP A 228 3.10 19.64 26.86
N ALA A 229 2.71 18.36 26.70
CA ALA A 229 2.88 17.35 27.74
C ALA A 229 4.36 16.98 27.92
N TYR A 230 5.11 16.86 26.83
CA TYR A 230 6.55 16.58 26.88
C TYR A 230 7.32 17.72 27.55
N LEU A 231 7.02 18.98 27.20
CA LEU A 231 7.65 20.14 27.83
C LEU A 231 7.37 20.22 29.34
N LYS A 232 6.12 19.98 29.75
CA LYS A 232 5.76 19.91 31.19
C LYS A 232 6.53 18.80 31.91
N SER A 233 6.74 17.66 31.25
CA SER A 233 7.51 16.55 31.81
C SER A 233 8.99 16.87 32.02
N VAL A 234 9.58 17.69 31.15
CA VAL A 234 10.98 18.12 31.29
C VAL A 234 11.13 19.15 32.41
N ALA A 235 10.15 20.05 32.54
CA ALA A 235 10.12 21.07 33.58
C ALA A 235 9.92 20.49 35.00
N ASP A 236 9.10 19.45 35.14
CA ASP A 236 8.85 18.75 36.40
C ASP A 236 9.16 17.25 36.25
N ARG A 237 10.45 16.92 36.39
CA ARG A 237 10.94 15.55 36.26
C ARG A 237 10.45 14.63 37.39
N ASP A 238 10.14 15.18 38.56
CA ASP A 238 9.74 14.40 39.73
C ASP A 238 8.25 14.04 39.77
N SER A 239 7.45 14.71 38.95
CA SER A 239 6.04 14.38 38.74
C SER A 239 5.82 12.90 38.42
N ALA A 240 4.85 12.27 39.07
CA ALA A 240 4.51 10.86 38.87
C ALA A 240 4.15 10.51 37.42
N ILE A 241 3.69 11.49 36.63
CA ILE A 241 3.30 11.32 35.23
C ILE A 241 4.41 11.71 34.25
N SER A 242 5.58 12.15 34.74
CA SER A 242 6.70 12.54 33.90
C SER A 242 7.30 11.31 33.19
N VAL A 243 7.86 11.53 32.00
CA VAL A 243 8.59 10.53 31.21
C VAL A 243 9.70 9.89 32.05
N PHE A 244 10.37 10.68 32.90
CA PHE A 244 11.45 10.22 33.78
C PHE A 244 10.93 9.21 34.82
N LYS A 245 9.88 9.53 35.57
CA LYS A 245 9.29 8.62 36.57
C LYS A 245 8.66 7.39 35.93
N GLN A 246 8.00 7.55 34.79
CA GLN A 246 7.44 6.43 34.04
C GLN A 246 8.55 5.47 33.58
N PHE A 247 9.66 6.00 33.07
CA PHE A 247 10.82 5.19 32.71
C PHE A 247 11.42 4.49 33.94
N ASP A 248 11.58 5.18 35.08
CA ASP A 248 12.07 4.59 36.32
C ASP A 248 11.22 3.39 36.78
N GLN A 249 9.91 3.40 36.52
CA GLN A 249 9.00 2.27 36.77
C GLN A 249 9.14 1.09 35.78
N GLY A 250 10.04 1.19 34.80
CA GLY A 250 10.26 0.17 33.77
C GLY A 250 9.49 0.40 32.48
N ARG A 251 8.73 1.50 32.35
CA ARG A 251 7.87 1.78 31.19
C ARG A 251 8.65 2.50 30.10
N LYS A 252 9.07 1.74 29.08
CA LYS A 252 9.91 2.25 27.97
C LYS A 252 9.11 2.95 26.87
N HIS A 253 7.82 2.63 26.69
CA HIS A 253 7.02 3.13 25.56
C HIS A 253 7.00 4.67 25.49
N LEU A 254 6.68 5.32 26.60
CA LEU A 254 6.58 6.78 26.67
C LEU A 254 7.92 7.48 26.41
N LEU A 255 9.05 6.88 26.81
CA LEU A 255 10.38 7.38 26.50
C LEU A 255 10.60 7.47 24.99
N ILE A 256 10.25 6.41 24.25
CA ILE A 256 10.42 6.35 22.79
C ILE A 256 9.54 7.39 22.10
N GLU A 257 8.26 7.50 22.49
CA GLU A 257 7.34 8.49 21.93
C GLU A 257 7.81 9.94 22.18
N THR A 258 8.36 10.20 23.36
CA THR A 258 8.93 11.51 23.71
C THR A 258 10.15 11.83 22.86
N LEU A 259 11.07 10.86 22.71
CA LEU A 259 12.26 11.02 21.87
C LEU A 259 11.90 11.26 20.40
N ASN A 260 10.93 10.53 19.86
CA ASN A 260 10.45 10.77 18.49
C ASN A 260 9.87 12.18 18.34
N SER A 261 9.09 12.65 19.33
CA SER A 261 8.50 13.99 19.32
C SER A 261 9.54 15.11 19.41
N PHE A 262 10.62 14.93 20.18
CA PHE A 262 11.72 15.89 20.23
C PHE A 262 12.59 15.84 18.96
N GLU A 263 12.80 14.67 18.36
CA GLU A 263 13.48 14.56 17.06
C GLU A 263 12.70 15.31 15.96
N GLU A 264 11.39 15.11 15.88
CA GLU A 264 10.53 15.82 14.91
C GLU A 264 10.55 17.34 15.10
N ALA A 265 10.76 17.80 16.34
CA ALA A 265 10.89 19.21 16.68
C ALA A 265 12.32 19.75 16.55
N GLU A 266 13.28 18.91 16.15
CA GLU A 266 14.72 19.22 16.10
C GLU A 266 15.29 19.74 17.43
N ASP A 267 14.69 19.31 18.56
CA ASP A 267 15.08 19.70 19.92
C ASP A 267 16.19 18.78 20.45
N TRP A 268 17.39 18.92 19.88
CA TRP A 268 18.52 18.03 20.13
C TRP A 268 19.04 18.07 21.57
N ASP A 269 18.87 19.20 22.27
CA ASP A 269 19.26 19.30 23.68
C ASP A 269 18.43 18.38 24.57
N ASN A 270 17.10 18.40 24.41
CA ASN A 270 16.21 17.52 25.16
C ASN A 270 16.37 16.05 24.75
N VAL A 271 16.65 15.76 23.48
CA VAL A 271 17.01 14.40 23.02
C VAL A 271 18.28 13.92 23.73
N TYR A 272 19.34 14.73 23.76
CA TYR A 272 20.61 14.39 24.38
C TYR A 272 20.43 14.09 25.88
N ASP A 273 19.79 14.99 26.61
CA ASP A 273 19.60 14.87 28.06
C ASP A 273 18.74 13.66 28.44
N LEU A 274 17.68 13.40 27.67
CA LEU A 274 16.78 12.28 27.93
C LEU A 274 17.44 10.93 27.62
N CYS A 275 18.19 10.83 26.52
CA CYS A 275 18.99 9.64 26.22
C CYS A 275 20.06 9.41 27.28
N ARG A 276 20.80 10.45 27.67
CA ARG A 276 21.83 10.40 28.71
C ARG A 276 21.25 9.91 30.04
N TYR A 277 20.11 10.45 30.47
CA TYR A 277 19.42 10.02 31.69
C TYR A 277 19.04 8.54 31.61
N ALA A 278 18.40 8.12 30.52
CA ALA A 278 17.91 6.76 30.36
C ALA A 278 19.05 5.72 30.32
N LEU A 279 20.16 6.04 29.64
CA LEU A 279 21.34 5.19 29.52
C LEU A 279 22.23 5.18 30.78
N SER A 280 22.13 6.21 31.63
CA SER A 280 22.88 6.29 32.90
C SER A 280 22.25 5.49 34.03
N ARG A 281 21.04 4.94 33.83
CA ARG A 281 20.34 4.15 34.84
C ARG A 281 21.13 2.91 35.23
N GLN A 282 21.16 2.62 36.53
CA GLN A 282 21.75 1.41 37.10
C GLN A 282 20.66 0.48 37.66
N ASN A 283 20.97 -0.81 37.68
CA ASN A 283 20.17 -1.82 38.38
C ASN A 283 20.54 -1.84 39.88
N GLU A 284 19.82 -2.63 40.67
CA GLU A 284 20.05 -2.76 42.12
C GLU A 284 21.48 -3.19 42.47
N ASP A 285 22.14 -3.96 41.60
CA ASP A 285 23.53 -4.41 41.75
C ASP A 285 24.59 -3.36 41.38
N GLY A 286 24.20 -2.13 41.03
CA GLY A 286 25.09 -1.06 40.57
C GLY A 286 25.58 -1.20 39.13
N ASN A 287 25.22 -2.29 38.44
CA ASN A 287 25.48 -2.50 37.02
C ASN A 287 24.59 -1.62 36.13
N PRO A 288 25.04 -1.25 34.91
CA PRO A 288 24.22 -0.44 34.00
C PRO A 288 22.96 -1.20 33.55
N SER A 289 21.84 -0.48 33.45
CA SER A 289 20.55 -1.04 33.07
C SER A 289 20.41 -1.17 31.57
N PHE A 290 19.98 -2.36 31.10
CA PHE A 290 19.73 -2.61 29.68
C PHE A 290 18.33 -2.17 29.20
N LEU A 291 17.51 -1.57 30.08
CA LEU A 291 16.15 -1.13 29.74
C LEU A 291 16.12 -0.12 28.58
N ALA A 292 17.04 0.84 28.57
CA ALA A 292 17.20 1.83 27.49
C ALA A 292 18.30 1.46 26.48
N PHE A 293 18.93 0.30 26.62
CA PHE A 293 20.02 -0.09 25.74
C PHE A 293 19.49 -0.61 24.40
N ASP A 294 19.12 0.33 23.54
CA ASP A 294 18.47 0.13 22.25
C ASP A 294 19.20 0.91 21.16
N MET A 295 19.35 0.33 19.97
CA MET A 295 20.06 0.99 18.86
C MET A 295 19.41 2.32 18.45
N ARG A 296 18.08 2.46 18.54
CA ARG A 296 17.40 3.72 18.23
C ARG A 296 17.78 4.82 19.22
N ILE A 297 17.81 4.49 20.51
CA ILE A 297 18.19 5.44 21.58
C ILE A 297 19.65 5.86 21.41
N TRP A 298 20.55 4.91 21.14
CA TRP A 298 21.96 5.22 20.90
C TRP A 298 22.18 6.05 19.63
N LYS A 299 21.54 5.72 18.50
CA LYS A 299 21.62 6.53 17.28
C LYS A 299 21.14 7.97 17.52
N LEU A 300 20.06 8.15 18.29
CA LEU A 300 19.58 9.48 18.69
C LEU A 300 20.55 10.19 19.63
N PHE A 301 21.14 9.48 20.59
CA PHE A 301 22.09 10.04 21.54
C PHE A 301 23.34 10.57 20.83
N VAL A 302 23.92 9.77 19.93
CA VAL A 302 25.11 10.13 19.15
C VAL A 302 24.79 11.27 18.17
N LYS A 303 23.66 11.21 17.46
CA LYS A 303 23.21 12.30 16.59
C LYS A 303 23.01 13.60 17.37
N ALA A 304 22.38 13.54 18.55
CA ALA A 304 22.20 14.71 19.38
C ALA A 304 23.54 15.26 19.91
N ALA A 305 24.50 14.39 20.25
CA ALA A 305 25.85 14.78 20.65
C ALA A 305 26.56 15.59 19.54
N SER A 306 26.42 15.20 18.28
CA SER A 306 26.96 15.95 17.13
C SER A 306 26.34 17.33 16.90
N MET A 307 25.21 17.62 17.55
CA MET A 307 24.49 18.90 17.46
C MET A 307 24.71 19.80 18.68
N LYS A 308 25.46 19.35 19.71
CA LYS A 308 25.77 20.16 20.89
C LYS A 308 26.79 21.25 20.56
N SER A 309 26.80 22.32 21.37
CA SER A 309 27.78 23.41 21.24
C SER A 309 29.22 22.96 21.52
N ASP A 310 29.40 22.01 22.44
CA ASP A 310 30.67 21.37 22.76
C ASP A 310 30.60 19.89 22.35
N VAL A 311 30.97 19.63 21.09
CA VAL A 311 30.86 18.30 20.48
C VAL A 311 31.84 17.33 21.11
N GLU A 312 33.09 17.75 21.36
CA GLU A 312 34.13 16.89 21.94
C GLU A 312 33.71 16.38 23.32
N SER A 313 33.28 17.28 24.22
CA SER A 313 32.81 16.89 25.55
C SER A 313 31.56 15.98 25.48
N ALA A 314 30.64 16.24 24.54
CA ALA A 314 29.43 15.44 24.39
C ALA A 314 29.73 14.01 23.92
N PHE A 315 30.72 13.82 23.04
CA PHE A 315 31.17 12.51 22.58
C PHE A 315 32.00 11.77 23.64
N ASP A 316 32.85 12.46 24.40
CA ASP A 316 33.59 11.87 25.53
C ASP A 316 32.62 11.30 26.58
N GLU A 317 31.53 12.01 26.86
CA GLU A 317 30.49 11.54 27.76
C GLU A 317 29.74 10.31 27.19
N ALA A 318 29.44 10.32 25.89
CA ALA A 318 28.80 9.18 25.24
C ALA A 318 29.70 7.93 25.26
N ALA A 319 31.00 8.09 25.00
CA ALA A 319 32.01 7.03 25.09
C ALA A 319 32.14 6.49 26.53
N THR A 320 32.23 7.39 27.52
CA THR A 320 32.28 7.02 28.95
C THR A 320 31.02 6.24 29.37
N THR A 321 29.86 6.63 28.84
CA THR A 321 28.61 5.91 29.09
C THR A 321 28.64 4.51 28.48
N LEU A 322 29.14 4.37 27.24
CA LEU A 322 29.28 3.08 26.58
C LEU A 322 30.28 2.15 27.30
N ASP A 323 31.39 2.67 27.80
CA ASP A 323 32.43 1.89 28.48
C ASP A 323 31.89 1.14 29.71
N LYS A 324 30.91 1.71 30.40
CA LYS A 324 30.19 1.03 31.49
C LYS A 324 29.51 -0.25 31.00
N PHE A 325 28.88 -0.21 29.83
CA PHE A 325 28.24 -1.39 29.21
C PHE A 325 29.28 -2.35 28.64
N VAL A 326 30.33 -1.86 27.98
CA VAL A 326 31.43 -2.68 27.45
C VAL A 326 32.09 -3.51 28.55
N SER A 327 32.27 -2.94 29.74
CA SER A 327 32.83 -3.62 30.91
C SER A 327 31.99 -4.85 31.35
N THR A 328 30.70 -4.86 31.04
CA THR A 328 29.78 -5.99 31.31
C THR A 328 29.63 -6.95 30.13
N LYS A 329 30.26 -6.67 28.97
CA LYS A 329 30.07 -7.41 27.73
C LYS A 329 30.31 -8.92 27.91
N GLY A 330 31.24 -9.35 28.76
CA GLY A 330 31.54 -10.77 28.98
C GLY A 330 30.37 -11.57 29.56
N THR A 331 29.57 -10.97 30.45
CA THR A 331 28.57 -11.64 31.29
C THR A 331 27.14 -11.55 30.76
N VAL A 332 26.87 -10.67 29.79
CA VAL A 332 25.52 -10.43 29.25
C VAL A 332 25.14 -11.37 28.12
N ALA A 333 23.84 -11.43 27.83
CA ALA A 333 23.29 -12.24 26.75
C ALA A 333 23.87 -11.83 25.37
N PRO A 334 23.95 -12.77 24.39
CA PRO A 334 24.49 -12.50 23.06
C PRO A 334 23.89 -11.29 22.34
N MET A 335 22.58 -11.04 22.50
CA MET A 335 21.90 -9.89 21.92
C MET A 335 22.51 -8.56 22.37
N TYR A 336 22.81 -8.42 23.66
CA TYR A 336 23.43 -7.21 24.19
C TYR A 336 24.89 -7.08 23.78
N LYS A 337 25.63 -8.21 23.69
CA LYS A 337 27.01 -8.22 23.16
C LYS A 337 27.06 -7.63 21.75
N LYS A 338 26.12 -8.03 20.89
CA LYS A 338 25.97 -7.49 19.52
C LYS A 338 25.66 -6.00 19.54
N ASN A 339 24.63 -5.57 20.28
CA ASN A 339 24.25 -4.16 20.32
C ASN A 339 25.39 -3.28 20.86
N ILE A 340 26.12 -3.73 21.88
CA ILE A 340 27.32 -3.01 22.37
C ILE A 340 28.32 -2.80 21.23
N GLY A 341 28.60 -3.85 20.44
CA GLY A 341 29.49 -3.73 19.27
C GLY A 341 28.97 -2.72 18.24
N LEU A 342 27.68 -2.73 17.92
CA LEU A 342 27.09 -1.79 16.97
C LEU A 342 27.10 -0.33 17.47
N VAL A 343 26.92 -0.11 18.77
CA VAL A 343 27.06 1.23 19.35
C VAL A 343 28.51 1.70 19.31
N THR A 344 29.49 0.82 19.56
CA THR A 344 30.91 1.13 19.34
C THR A 344 31.18 1.56 17.90
N LEU A 345 30.54 0.90 16.93
CA LEU A 345 30.63 1.28 15.52
C LEU A 345 30.03 2.65 15.23
N GLU A 346 28.83 2.92 15.76
CA GLU A 346 28.16 4.21 15.61
C GLU A 346 29.04 5.35 16.11
N LEU A 347 29.59 5.23 17.32
CA LEU A 347 30.51 6.24 17.86
C LEU A 347 31.75 6.40 16.97
N ALA A 348 32.39 5.31 16.55
CA ALA A 348 33.59 5.39 15.69
C ALA A 348 33.32 6.08 14.34
N PHE A 349 32.09 6.04 13.84
CA PHE A 349 31.70 6.66 12.57
C PHE A 349 31.27 8.11 12.70
N GLN A 350 30.67 8.50 13.83
CA GLN A 350 30.16 9.86 14.04
C GLN A 350 31.14 10.76 14.79
N ASP A 351 32.11 10.21 15.51
CA ASP A 351 33.11 10.97 16.25
C ASP A 351 34.02 11.77 15.28
N PRO A 352 34.06 13.11 15.39
CA PRO A 352 34.92 13.95 14.57
C PRO A 352 36.41 13.58 14.68
N SER A 353 36.88 13.14 15.84
CA SER A 353 38.28 12.76 16.08
C SER A 353 38.72 11.57 15.23
N CYS A 354 37.81 10.62 15.02
CA CYS A 354 38.00 9.43 14.20
C CYS A 354 38.01 9.74 12.70
N SER A 355 37.44 10.88 12.29
CA SER A 355 37.45 11.36 10.89
C SER A 355 38.70 12.17 10.55
N VAL A 356 39.21 12.98 11.49
CA VAL A 356 40.41 13.85 11.29
C VAL A 356 41.71 13.04 11.27
N LEU A 357 41.79 11.91 11.98
CA LEU A 357 42.92 10.97 11.91
C LEU A 357 42.93 10.12 10.63
N GLY A 358 41.94 10.29 9.75
CA GLY A 358 41.65 9.46 8.57
C GLY A 358 42.57 9.60 7.35
N THR A 359 43.60 10.45 7.38
CA THR A 359 44.66 10.46 6.35
C THR A 359 45.87 9.63 6.80
N THR A 360 45.65 8.38 7.20
CA THR A 360 46.77 7.42 7.26
C THR A 360 46.95 6.84 5.86
N GLY A 361 48.18 6.89 5.33
CA GLY A 361 48.49 6.46 3.97
C GLY A 361 47.98 5.04 3.60
N PRO A 362 48.09 4.63 2.33
CA PRO A 362 47.41 3.46 1.74
C PRO A 362 47.64 2.09 2.43
N GLU A 363 48.50 2.01 3.44
CA GLU A 363 48.89 0.79 4.14
C GLU A 363 48.28 0.62 5.54
N ARG A 364 47.69 1.66 6.15
CA ARG A 364 47.15 1.58 7.53
C ARG A 364 45.63 1.74 7.56
N PRO A 365 44.90 0.87 8.28
CA PRO A 365 43.45 0.97 8.40
C PRO A 365 43.07 2.15 9.31
N SER A 366 42.01 2.87 8.96
CA SER A 366 41.41 3.88 9.84
C SER A 366 40.74 3.22 11.06
N PRO A 367 40.52 3.96 12.17
CA PRO A 367 39.77 3.45 13.32
C PRO A 367 38.38 2.90 12.96
N ARG A 368 37.71 3.53 11.97
CA ARG A 368 36.42 3.08 11.41
C ARG A 368 36.54 1.69 10.78
N VAL A 369 37.56 1.48 9.94
CA VAL A 369 37.80 0.19 9.27
C VAL A 369 38.21 -0.90 10.28
N ILE A 370 39.03 -0.57 11.27
CA ILE A 370 39.40 -1.51 12.35
C ILE A 370 38.14 -1.98 13.10
N THR A 371 37.29 -1.04 13.49
CA THR A 371 36.06 -1.34 14.24
C THR A 371 35.09 -2.21 13.42
N LEU A 372 34.97 -1.95 12.12
CA LEU A 372 34.20 -2.81 11.20
C LEU A 372 34.70 -4.26 11.20
N TYR A 373 36.00 -4.48 11.08
CA TYR A 373 36.57 -5.84 11.09
C TYR A 373 36.30 -6.56 12.41
N LEU A 374 36.46 -5.89 13.55
CA LEU A 374 36.23 -6.48 14.87
C LEU A 374 34.78 -6.95 15.04
N ILE A 375 33.81 -6.19 14.51
CA ILE A 375 32.39 -6.53 14.59
C ILE A 375 32.06 -7.68 13.64
N LEU A 376 32.54 -7.60 12.40
CA LEU A 376 32.34 -8.66 11.41
C LEU A 376 32.95 -9.99 11.85
N GLU A 377 34.10 -9.97 12.52
CA GLU A 377 34.69 -11.17 13.10
C GLU A 377 33.79 -11.82 14.17
N GLN A 378 33.11 -11.00 14.99
CA GLN A 378 32.19 -11.46 16.04
C GLN A 378 30.84 -11.95 15.48
N SER A 379 30.38 -11.38 14.37
CA SER A 379 29.05 -11.66 13.81
C SER A 379 29.07 -12.49 12.54
N LEU A 380 30.23 -12.99 12.08
CA LEU A 380 30.40 -13.61 10.75
C LEU A 380 29.38 -14.70 10.39
N SER A 381 29.02 -15.55 11.35
CA SER A 381 28.07 -16.65 11.16
C SER A 381 26.60 -16.23 11.22
N GLN A 382 26.31 -15.01 11.69
CA GLN A 382 24.96 -14.52 11.87
C GLN A 382 24.39 -14.04 10.53
N ARG A 383 23.13 -14.40 10.26
CA ARG A 383 22.40 -13.93 9.06
C ARG A 383 22.38 -12.41 8.90
N ALA A 384 22.37 -11.65 10.00
CA ALA A 384 22.28 -10.19 10.00
C ALA A 384 23.61 -9.47 9.73
N ALA A 385 24.76 -10.16 9.68
CA ALA A 385 26.09 -9.55 9.68
C ALA A 385 26.30 -8.49 8.59
N PHE A 386 25.74 -8.73 7.39
CA PHE A 386 25.78 -7.76 6.29
C PHE A 386 24.91 -6.53 6.60
N ASP A 387 23.64 -6.76 6.96
CA ASP A 387 22.66 -5.69 7.19
C ASP A 387 23.01 -4.81 8.39
N ASP A 388 23.66 -5.39 9.40
CA ASP A 388 24.11 -4.67 10.59
C ASP A 388 25.17 -3.60 10.27
N VAL A 389 26.02 -3.82 9.26
CA VAL A 389 27.16 -2.92 8.96
C VAL A 389 27.08 -2.20 7.61
N LYS A 390 26.16 -2.56 6.71
CA LYS A 390 26.11 -2.02 5.34
C LYS A 390 25.96 -0.49 5.28
N GLU A 391 25.21 0.11 6.21
CA GLU A 391 25.03 1.56 6.29
C GLU A 391 26.35 2.27 6.55
N TYR A 392 27.20 1.68 7.39
CA TYR A 392 28.52 2.21 7.73
C TYR A 392 29.53 1.99 6.59
N VAL A 393 29.54 0.80 5.98
CA VAL A 393 30.41 0.52 4.81
C VAL A 393 30.15 1.52 3.68
N SER A 394 28.89 1.92 3.48
CA SER A 394 28.51 2.92 2.46
C SER A 394 28.99 4.34 2.76
N GLN A 395 29.40 4.64 4.00
CA GLN A 395 29.93 5.94 4.45
C GLN A 395 31.47 5.99 4.43
N LEU A 396 32.15 4.90 4.06
CA LEU A 396 33.60 4.90 3.93
C LEU A 396 34.05 5.84 2.80
N SER A 397 35.18 6.52 3.01
CA SER A 397 35.86 7.24 1.94
C SER A 397 36.35 6.27 0.86
N GLY A 398 36.69 6.78 -0.34
CA GLY A 398 37.15 5.94 -1.44
C GLY A 398 38.39 5.10 -1.10
N ASP A 399 39.32 5.65 -0.32
CA ASP A 399 40.53 4.95 0.11
C ASP A 399 40.27 3.94 1.23
N GLU A 400 39.43 4.29 2.21
CA GLU A 400 38.99 3.34 3.24
C GLU A 400 38.22 2.16 2.63
N ALA A 401 37.33 2.42 1.68
CA ALA A 401 36.55 1.39 0.98
C ALA A 401 37.46 0.44 0.18
N ARG A 402 38.45 1.00 -0.52
CA ARG A 402 39.45 0.20 -1.24
C ARG A 402 40.26 -0.65 -0.27
N TYR A 403 40.78 -0.05 0.80
CA TYR A 403 41.52 -0.78 1.84
C TYR A 403 40.68 -1.90 2.47
N PHE A 404 39.42 -1.62 2.80
CA PHE A 404 38.49 -2.58 3.40
C PHE A 404 38.28 -3.79 2.49
N ILE A 405 38.00 -3.58 1.21
CA ILE A 405 37.74 -4.68 0.27
C ILE A 405 39.01 -5.47 -0.06
N ASP A 406 40.14 -4.81 -0.31
CA ASP A 406 41.36 -5.47 -0.73
C ASP A 406 41.98 -6.32 0.38
N ASN A 407 41.73 -5.96 1.65
CA ASN A 407 42.26 -6.66 2.82
C ASN A 407 41.21 -7.55 3.52
N PHE A 408 39.98 -7.61 3.03
CA PHE A 408 38.84 -8.23 3.71
C PHE A 408 39.12 -9.69 4.11
N SER A 409 39.39 -10.53 3.10
CA SER A 409 39.62 -11.96 3.28
C SER A 409 40.90 -12.24 4.06
N ARG A 410 41.95 -11.43 3.86
CA ARG A 410 43.23 -11.58 4.59
C ARG A 410 43.03 -11.34 6.09
N THR A 411 42.26 -10.32 6.46
CA THR A 411 42.04 -9.93 7.85
C THR A 411 41.13 -10.92 8.57
N LEU A 412 39.98 -11.30 7.99
CA LEU A 412 38.98 -12.11 8.68
C LEU A 412 39.28 -13.61 8.72
N LEU A 413 40.10 -14.12 7.80
CA LEU A 413 40.46 -15.55 7.80
C LEU A 413 41.60 -15.85 8.77
N ALA A 414 42.59 -14.96 8.93
CA ALA A 414 43.83 -15.27 9.64
C ALA A 414 44.40 -16.67 9.23
N LYS A 415 45.22 -17.34 10.05
CA LYS A 415 45.69 -18.72 9.76
C LYS A 415 44.63 -19.80 10.05
N THR A 416 43.36 -19.55 9.76
CA THR A 416 42.25 -20.48 10.03
C THR A 416 42.14 -21.56 8.95
N SER A 417 41.96 -22.82 9.36
CA SER A 417 41.67 -23.94 8.46
C SER A 417 40.18 -24.21 8.23
N ASP A 418 39.28 -23.55 8.96
CA ASP A 418 37.81 -23.72 8.90
C ASP A 418 37.23 -23.33 7.53
N ASP A 419 36.70 -24.32 6.81
CA ASP A 419 36.11 -24.15 5.49
C ASP A 419 34.72 -23.47 5.52
N GLN A 420 33.94 -23.63 6.59
CA GLN A 420 32.68 -22.90 6.78
C GLN A 420 32.96 -21.40 6.89
N ARG A 421 33.95 -21.04 7.71
CA ARG A 421 34.39 -19.65 7.84
C ARG A 421 34.86 -19.07 6.51
N LYS A 422 35.60 -19.83 5.69
CA LYS A 422 36.03 -19.40 4.35
C LYS A 422 34.85 -19.07 3.44
N ILE A 423 33.81 -19.91 3.45
CA ILE A 423 32.59 -19.67 2.67
C ILE A 423 31.91 -18.37 3.13
N LEU A 424 31.69 -18.19 4.43
CA LEU A 424 31.03 -17.01 4.99
C LEU A 424 31.78 -15.71 4.69
N VAL A 425 33.11 -15.70 4.89
CA VAL A 425 33.95 -14.55 4.53
C VAL A 425 33.82 -14.25 3.04
N ARG A 426 33.86 -15.27 2.18
CA ARG A 426 33.75 -15.05 0.73
C ARG A 426 32.40 -14.46 0.34
N VAL A 427 31.29 -14.96 0.90
CA VAL A 427 29.93 -14.44 0.67
C VAL A 427 29.85 -12.97 1.07
N LEU A 428 30.31 -12.60 2.28
CA LEU A 428 30.30 -11.23 2.74
C LEU A 428 31.20 -10.32 1.89
N GLU A 429 32.39 -10.79 1.50
CA GLU A 429 33.29 -10.05 0.60
C GLU A 429 32.58 -9.70 -0.72
N VAL A 430 31.90 -10.67 -1.34
CA VAL A 430 31.16 -10.44 -2.59
C VAL A 430 30.03 -9.43 -2.37
N LYS A 431 29.26 -9.57 -1.29
CA LYS A 431 28.15 -8.65 -0.96
C LYS A 431 28.65 -7.22 -0.72
N PHE A 432 29.72 -7.02 0.04
CA PHE A 432 30.29 -5.69 0.27
C PHE A 432 30.92 -5.09 -1.01
N ARG A 433 31.56 -5.92 -1.84
CA ARG A 433 32.08 -5.45 -3.13
C ARG A 433 30.94 -5.00 -4.05
N TYR A 434 29.81 -5.72 -4.06
CA TYR A 434 28.60 -5.28 -4.76
C TYR A 434 28.06 -3.96 -4.21
N LEU A 435 27.84 -3.88 -2.89
CA LEU A 435 27.37 -2.68 -2.18
C LEU A 435 28.18 -1.44 -2.58
N LEU A 436 29.51 -1.52 -2.49
CA LEU A 436 30.41 -0.42 -2.84
C LEU A 436 30.39 -0.09 -4.33
N THR A 437 30.29 -1.09 -5.21
CA THR A 437 30.17 -0.87 -6.66
C THR A 437 28.91 -0.08 -7.03
N THR A 438 27.85 -0.21 -6.22
CA THR A 438 26.61 0.55 -6.39
C THR A 438 26.60 1.92 -5.70
N CYS A 439 27.62 2.23 -4.90
CA CYS A 439 27.69 3.47 -4.14
C CYS A 439 28.15 4.65 -5.02
N PRO A 440 27.39 5.75 -5.11
CA PRO A 440 27.77 6.91 -5.92
C PRO A 440 29.11 7.55 -5.51
N SER A 441 29.49 7.48 -4.24
CA SER A 441 30.73 8.08 -3.71
C SER A 441 32.01 7.44 -4.27
N ILE A 442 31.89 6.24 -4.82
CA ILE A 442 32.96 5.48 -5.47
C ILE A 442 33.24 5.96 -6.89
N LEU A 443 32.38 6.81 -7.46
CA LEU A 443 32.61 7.43 -8.76
C LEU A 443 33.22 8.83 -8.59
N GLU A 444 34.22 9.14 -9.40
CA GLU A 444 34.89 10.44 -9.46
C GLU A 444 34.68 11.08 -10.83
N HIS A 445 34.37 12.37 -10.88
CA HIS A 445 34.23 13.07 -12.17
C HIS A 445 35.61 13.34 -12.75
N VAL A 446 35.82 12.97 -14.00
CA VAL A 446 37.02 13.34 -14.74
C VAL A 446 36.75 14.65 -15.46
N VAL A 447 37.58 15.67 -15.22
CA VAL A 447 37.50 16.95 -15.94
C VAL A 447 37.84 16.69 -17.40
N VAL A 448 36.85 16.77 -18.28
CA VAL A 448 37.06 16.68 -19.72
C VAL A 448 37.40 18.08 -20.25
N VAL A 449 38.64 18.28 -20.68
CA VAL A 449 39.07 19.50 -21.39
C VAL A 449 38.82 19.28 -22.89
N GLY A 450 37.62 19.65 -23.38
CA GLY A 450 37.24 19.55 -24.80
C GLY A 450 35.73 19.32 -25.03
N ASP A 451 35.29 19.41 -26.30
CA ASP A 451 33.89 19.30 -26.78
C ASP A 451 33.23 17.91 -26.62
N ALA A 452 33.42 17.22 -25.50
CA ALA A 452 32.69 15.97 -25.21
C ALA A 452 31.32 16.30 -24.58
N GLU A 453 30.24 15.79 -25.17
CA GLU A 453 28.86 16.07 -24.76
C GLU A 453 28.42 15.37 -23.45
N GLU A 454 29.20 14.42 -22.89
CA GLU A 454 28.84 13.69 -21.65
C GLU A 454 29.99 13.59 -20.62
N PRO A 455 29.70 13.73 -19.31
CA PRO A 455 30.70 13.63 -18.25
C PRO A 455 31.21 12.19 -18.08
N GLN A 456 32.53 12.00 -18.17
CA GLN A 456 33.16 10.70 -17.89
C GLN A 456 33.42 10.54 -16.39
N LEU A 457 33.01 9.41 -15.83
CA LEU A 457 33.27 9.04 -14.44
C LEU A 457 34.43 8.03 -14.38
N LYS A 458 35.26 8.12 -13.35
CA LYS A 458 36.30 7.15 -13.02
C LYS A 458 35.90 6.39 -11.76
N CYS A 459 35.94 5.06 -11.84
CA CYS A 459 35.69 4.21 -10.68
C CYS A 459 36.88 4.25 -9.73
N LYS A 460 36.67 4.62 -8.46
CA LYS A 460 37.75 4.64 -7.45
C LYS A 460 38.22 3.22 -7.11
N LEU A 461 37.41 2.17 -7.25
CA LEU A 461 37.83 0.81 -6.92
C LEU A 461 38.79 0.23 -7.97
N CYS A 462 38.43 0.27 -9.26
CA CYS A 462 39.23 -0.36 -10.32
C CYS A 462 39.90 0.63 -11.29
N SER A 463 39.73 1.94 -11.09
CA SER A 463 40.25 3.02 -11.95
C SER A 463 39.72 3.06 -13.40
N ALA A 464 38.74 2.22 -13.75
CA ALA A 464 38.14 2.20 -15.09
C ALA A 464 37.22 3.42 -15.32
N LEU A 465 37.16 3.89 -16.57
CA LEU A 465 36.21 4.92 -17.01
C LEU A 465 34.82 4.30 -17.21
N THR A 466 33.78 5.05 -16.85
CA THR A 466 32.38 4.64 -16.93
C THR A 466 31.45 5.85 -17.10
N ASP A 467 30.30 5.61 -17.70
CA ASP A 467 29.18 6.53 -17.87
C ASP A 467 28.19 6.48 -16.68
N ARG A 468 28.07 5.32 -16.03
CA ARG A 468 27.10 5.04 -14.97
C ARG A 468 27.73 4.16 -13.88
N ALA A 469 27.14 3.00 -13.58
CA ALA A 469 27.71 2.01 -12.70
C ALA A 469 28.91 1.33 -13.39
N CYS A 470 29.97 1.08 -12.63
CA CYS A 470 31.19 0.51 -13.18
C CYS A 470 30.97 -0.92 -13.71
N ARG A 471 30.92 -1.07 -15.04
CA ARG A 471 30.69 -2.36 -15.70
C ARG A 471 31.74 -3.41 -15.33
N ALA A 472 33.02 -3.03 -15.35
CA ALA A 472 34.13 -3.93 -15.00
C ALA A 472 34.02 -4.47 -13.56
N CYS A 473 33.65 -3.62 -12.59
CA CYS A 473 33.42 -4.06 -11.21
C CYS A 473 32.21 -4.98 -11.09
N LEU A 474 31.10 -4.68 -11.80
CA LEU A 474 29.90 -5.52 -11.79
C LEU A 474 30.18 -6.92 -12.40
N GLU A 475 30.92 -6.98 -13.51
CA GLU A 475 31.35 -8.25 -14.13
C GLU A 475 32.28 -9.06 -13.21
N ALA A 476 33.23 -8.38 -12.55
CA ALA A 476 34.11 -9.00 -11.58
C ALA A 476 33.35 -9.54 -10.37
N VAL A 477 32.35 -8.80 -9.87
CA VAL A 477 31.46 -9.23 -8.78
C VAL A 477 30.65 -10.45 -9.19
N ALA A 478 30.01 -10.44 -10.36
CA ALA A 478 29.24 -11.57 -10.86
C ALA A 478 30.10 -12.83 -11.02
N SER A 479 31.26 -12.71 -11.69
CA SER A 479 32.22 -13.81 -11.85
C SER A 479 32.70 -14.38 -10.51
N THR A 480 32.99 -13.50 -9.55
CA THR A 480 33.43 -13.87 -8.21
C THR A 480 32.32 -14.60 -7.43
N ALA A 481 31.08 -14.12 -7.54
CA ALA A 481 29.91 -14.74 -6.92
C ALA A 481 29.66 -16.15 -7.45
N LEU A 482 29.67 -16.31 -8.78
CA LEU A 482 29.45 -17.59 -9.46
C LEU A 482 30.59 -18.60 -9.20
N SER A 483 31.83 -18.12 -9.12
CA SER A 483 32.97 -18.97 -8.73
C SER A 483 32.81 -19.50 -7.30
N ALA A 484 32.41 -18.62 -6.35
CA ALA A 484 32.12 -19.03 -4.98
C ALA A 484 30.91 -19.98 -4.90
N TYR A 485 29.90 -19.76 -5.74
CA TYR A 485 28.72 -20.61 -5.84
C TYR A 485 29.11 -22.05 -6.16
N LYS A 486 29.96 -22.26 -7.18
CA LYS A 486 30.47 -23.59 -7.56
C LYS A 486 31.31 -24.25 -6.48
N VAL A 487 32.08 -23.47 -5.72
CA VAL A 487 32.87 -24.00 -4.59
C VAL A 487 31.94 -24.60 -3.53
N VAL A 488 30.84 -23.91 -3.22
CA VAL A 488 29.83 -24.43 -2.28
C VAL A 488 29.12 -25.65 -2.86
N GLU A 489 28.71 -25.59 -4.13
CA GLU A 489 28.01 -26.69 -4.80
C GLU A 489 28.84 -27.99 -4.82
N LYS A 490 30.16 -27.88 -5.05
CA LYS A 490 31.08 -29.02 -5.01
C LYS A 490 31.36 -29.54 -3.60
N ASN A 491 31.13 -28.73 -2.57
CA ASN A 491 31.44 -29.07 -1.18
C ASN A 491 30.24 -28.76 -0.25
N PRO A 492 29.08 -29.41 -0.47
CA PRO A 492 27.84 -29.06 0.25
C PRO A 492 27.94 -29.32 1.76
N GLU A 493 28.78 -30.26 2.18
CA GLU A 493 29.07 -30.54 3.59
C GLU A 493 29.59 -29.30 4.34
N HIS A 494 30.35 -28.44 3.65
CA HIS A 494 30.89 -27.21 4.23
C HIS A 494 29.85 -26.09 4.37
N ALA A 495 28.64 -26.25 3.81
CA ALA A 495 27.54 -25.30 3.99
C ALA A 495 26.47 -25.81 4.97
N LYS A 496 26.53 -27.09 5.39
CA LYS A 496 25.55 -27.66 6.32
C LYS A 496 25.61 -26.97 7.69
N GLY A 497 24.44 -26.66 8.24
CA GLY A 497 24.31 -26.06 9.56
C GLY A 497 24.53 -24.55 9.62
N LEU A 498 24.75 -23.88 8.47
CA LEU A 498 24.75 -22.43 8.40
C LEU A 498 23.33 -21.87 8.54
N ASP A 499 23.21 -20.68 9.13
CA ASP A 499 21.93 -19.97 9.34
C ASP A 499 21.17 -19.67 8.03
N LYS A 500 21.88 -19.61 6.90
CA LYS A 500 21.34 -19.37 5.57
C LYS A 500 22.17 -20.12 4.54
N ASP A 501 21.52 -20.68 3.52
CA ASP A 501 22.23 -21.24 2.37
C ASP A 501 23.00 -20.10 1.64
N PRO A 502 24.36 -20.18 1.60
CA PRO A 502 25.18 -19.15 0.97
C PRO A 502 24.96 -19.05 -0.55
N GLN A 503 24.47 -20.10 -1.20
CA GLN A 503 24.19 -20.11 -2.63
C GLN A 503 23.08 -19.11 -3.00
N ILE A 504 22.11 -18.89 -2.10
CA ILE A 504 21.05 -17.89 -2.29
C ILE A 504 21.65 -16.48 -2.37
N ASP A 505 22.53 -16.12 -1.43
CA ASP A 505 23.16 -14.79 -1.41
C ASP A 505 24.05 -14.57 -2.63
N LEU A 506 24.80 -15.60 -3.04
CA LEU A 506 25.67 -15.55 -4.22
C LEU A 506 24.87 -15.41 -5.52
N ALA A 507 23.77 -16.16 -5.67
CA ALA A 507 22.86 -16.05 -6.81
C ALA A 507 22.20 -14.67 -6.88
N LEU A 508 21.74 -14.14 -5.73
CA LEU A 508 21.16 -12.80 -5.65
C LEU A 508 22.16 -11.71 -6.05
N VAL A 509 23.40 -11.76 -5.55
CA VAL A 509 24.42 -10.77 -5.92
C VAL A 509 24.78 -10.87 -7.40
N ALA A 510 24.98 -12.08 -7.93
CA ALA A 510 25.27 -12.29 -9.35
C ALA A 510 24.15 -11.74 -10.24
N ALA A 511 22.90 -12.12 -9.95
CA ALA A 511 21.74 -11.65 -10.69
C ALA A 511 21.56 -10.13 -10.58
N SER A 512 21.74 -9.55 -9.40
CA SER A 512 21.61 -8.10 -9.19
C SER A 512 22.70 -7.30 -9.93
N ALA A 513 23.89 -7.88 -10.11
CA ALA A 513 24.94 -7.31 -10.96
C ALA A 513 24.58 -7.41 -12.45
N LEU A 514 24.10 -8.57 -12.91
CA LEU A 514 23.66 -8.80 -14.28
C LEU A 514 22.47 -7.91 -14.68
N LEU A 515 21.51 -7.69 -13.78
CA LEU A 515 20.40 -6.76 -13.99
C LEU A 515 20.90 -5.33 -14.24
N LYS A 516 21.89 -4.84 -13.47
CA LYS A 516 22.49 -3.52 -13.72
C LYS A 516 23.32 -3.50 -15.02
N LEU A 517 24.07 -4.57 -15.32
CA LEU A 517 24.81 -4.72 -16.57
C LEU A 517 23.90 -4.78 -17.80
N SER A 518 22.66 -5.24 -17.64
CA SER A 518 21.66 -5.22 -18.70
C SER A 518 21.24 -3.80 -19.11
N GLY A 519 21.58 -2.78 -18.32
CA GLY A 519 21.12 -1.40 -18.54
C GLY A 519 19.74 -1.10 -17.95
N LEU A 520 19.11 -2.10 -17.31
CA LEU A 520 17.88 -1.90 -16.55
C LEU A 520 18.15 -0.90 -15.42
N SER A 521 17.41 0.19 -15.42
CA SER A 521 17.62 1.32 -14.50
C SER A 521 16.29 1.87 -13.97
N PRO A 522 16.30 2.55 -12.81
CA PRO A 522 15.11 3.22 -12.29
C PRO A 522 14.61 4.28 -13.28
N ARG A 523 13.30 4.50 -13.32
CA ARG A 523 12.71 5.47 -14.26
C ARG A 523 13.12 6.91 -13.88
N PRO A 524 13.76 7.68 -14.78
CA PRO A 524 14.05 9.08 -14.52
C PRO A 524 12.75 9.87 -14.41
N VAL A 525 12.62 10.66 -13.34
CA VAL A 525 11.39 11.38 -12.97
C VAL A 525 10.97 12.45 -14.00
N GLN A 526 11.82 12.81 -14.97
CA GLN A 526 11.64 14.03 -15.79
C GLN A 526 12.03 13.93 -17.28
N THR A 527 12.34 12.77 -17.86
CA THR A 527 12.79 12.70 -19.26
C THR A 527 11.76 12.07 -20.21
N VAL A 528 11.82 12.44 -21.50
CA VAL A 528 11.04 11.84 -22.59
C VAL A 528 11.23 10.32 -22.67
N SER A 529 12.40 9.84 -22.22
CA SER A 529 12.75 8.41 -22.08
C SER A 529 11.84 7.65 -21.09
N ALA A 530 11.13 8.34 -20.20
CA ALA A 530 10.13 7.74 -19.33
C ALA A 530 8.95 7.14 -20.11
N ARG A 531 8.71 7.49 -21.39
CA ARG A 531 7.55 7.02 -22.16
C ARG A 531 7.79 5.72 -22.94
N LEU A 532 9.04 5.27 -23.04
CA LEU A 532 9.39 4.06 -23.78
C LEU A 532 9.14 2.77 -22.95
N PRO A 533 8.88 1.63 -23.60
CA PRO A 533 8.82 0.33 -22.93
C PRO A 533 10.09 0.01 -22.14
N ARG A 534 9.98 -0.69 -21.01
CA ARG A 534 11.09 -0.90 -20.05
C ARG A 534 12.31 -1.60 -20.67
N LEU A 535 12.07 -2.51 -21.61
CA LEU A 535 13.13 -3.29 -22.25
C LEU A 535 13.74 -2.61 -23.49
N SER A 536 13.36 -1.36 -23.81
CA SER A 536 13.76 -0.74 -25.07
C SER A 536 15.27 -0.54 -25.23
N ASN A 537 15.97 -0.30 -24.12
CA ASN A 537 17.41 -0.06 -24.06
C ASN A 537 18.14 -1.14 -23.23
N THR A 538 17.54 -2.32 -23.08
CA THR A 538 18.07 -3.39 -22.23
C THR A 538 18.84 -4.41 -23.06
N ASN A 539 20.04 -4.78 -22.62
CA ASN A 539 20.74 -5.95 -23.12
C ASN A 539 20.00 -7.21 -22.63
N VAL A 540 19.26 -7.83 -23.54
CA VAL A 540 18.41 -8.99 -23.25
C VAL A 540 19.20 -10.18 -22.73
N SER A 541 20.39 -10.46 -23.29
CA SER A 541 21.22 -11.60 -22.85
C SER A 541 21.56 -11.50 -21.37
N ARG A 542 22.03 -10.32 -20.91
CA ARG A 542 22.34 -10.11 -19.49
C ARG A 542 21.10 -10.17 -18.60
N LEU A 543 19.95 -9.69 -19.08
CA LEU A 543 18.68 -9.82 -18.37
C LEU A 543 18.31 -11.29 -18.20
N LEU A 544 18.23 -12.07 -19.28
CA LEU A 544 17.85 -13.48 -19.25
C LEU A 544 18.82 -14.33 -18.44
N GLN A 545 20.12 -14.04 -18.52
CA GLN A 545 21.15 -14.66 -17.67
C GLN A 545 20.87 -14.43 -16.17
N ALA A 546 20.46 -13.21 -15.79
CA ALA A 546 20.07 -12.94 -14.41
C ALA A 546 18.83 -13.76 -13.99
N VAL A 547 17.83 -13.85 -14.87
CA VAL A 547 16.59 -14.59 -14.60
C VAL A 547 16.85 -16.08 -14.43
N VAL A 548 17.64 -16.69 -15.30
CA VAL A 548 17.86 -18.14 -15.27
C VAL A 548 18.67 -18.56 -14.03
N ILE A 549 19.62 -17.75 -13.57
CA ILE A 549 20.33 -17.98 -12.29
C ILE A 549 19.35 -17.98 -11.12
N LEU A 550 18.48 -16.97 -11.04
CA LEU A 550 17.48 -16.88 -9.98
C LEU A 550 16.48 -18.03 -10.03
N ALA A 551 16.02 -18.39 -11.23
CA ALA A 551 15.07 -19.48 -11.44
C ALA A 551 15.67 -20.84 -11.04
N ALA A 552 16.92 -21.12 -11.46
CA ALA A 552 17.63 -22.34 -11.08
C ALA A 552 17.96 -22.39 -9.58
N GLN A 553 18.21 -21.25 -8.93
CA GLN A 553 18.36 -21.24 -7.47
C GLN A 553 17.01 -21.49 -6.77
N LEU A 554 15.90 -20.93 -7.26
CA LEU A 554 14.58 -21.13 -6.67
C LEU A 554 14.11 -22.59 -6.78
N THR A 555 14.45 -23.31 -7.84
CA THR A 555 14.14 -24.76 -7.95
C THR A 555 14.86 -25.58 -6.90
N ARG A 556 16.07 -25.16 -6.50
CA ARG A 556 16.87 -25.77 -5.43
C ARG A 556 16.42 -25.34 -4.03
N THR A 557 15.90 -24.13 -3.89
CA THR A 557 15.48 -23.50 -2.62
C THR A 557 14.06 -22.95 -2.71
N THR A 558 13.06 -23.85 -2.66
CA THR A 558 11.68 -23.52 -3.02
C THR A 558 11.02 -22.46 -2.15
N ASP A 559 11.45 -22.26 -0.90
CA ASP A 559 10.70 -21.44 0.07
C ASP A 559 11.26 -20.02 0.23
N GLU A 560 12.20 -19.61 -0.65
CA GLU A 560 12.89 -18.32 -0.52
C GLU A 560 12.08 -17.15 -1.11
N VAL A 561 11.43 -16.41 -0.21
CA VAL A 561 10.61 -15.22 -0.54
C VAL A 561 11.37 -14.15 -1.36
N PRO A 562 12.63 -13.76 -1.03
CA PRO A 562 13.31 -12.72 -1.78
C PRO A 562 13.58 -13.10 -3.25
N LEU A 563 13.88 -14.37 -3.52
CA LEU A 563 14.05 -14.88 -4.89
C LEU A 563 12.72 -14.83 -5.65
N ARG A 564 11.63 -15.29 -5.02
CA ARG A 564 10.29 -15.27 -5.61
C ARG A 564 9.86 -13.85 -5.98
N LEU A 565 10.01 -12.88 -5.08
CA LEU A 565 9.59 -11.50 -5.32
C LEU A 565 10.32 -10.86 -6.51
N VAL A 566 11.64 -11.07 -6.61
CA VAL A 566 12.42 -10.57 -7.76
C VAL A 566 11.99 -11.26 -9.06
N LEU A 567 11.83 -12.59 -9.04
CA LEU A 567 11.40 -13.35 -10.21
C LEU A 567 9.99 -12.96 -10.67
N ILE A 568 9.05 -12.74 -9.74
CA ILE A 568 7.68 -12.29 -10.09
C ILE A 568 7.74 -10.97 -10.86
N GLN A 569 8.49 -9.97 -10.37
CA GLN A 569 8.62 -8.69 -11.06
C GLN A 569 9.24 -8.83 -12.45
N ILE A 570 10.32 -9.63 -12.56
CA ILE A 570 10.97 -9.82 -13.85
C ILE A 570 10.09 -10.64 -14.82
N TYR A 571 9.35 -11.65 -14.33
CA TYR A 571 8.40 -12.37 -15.17
C TYR A 571 7.26 -11.48 -15.66
N LEU A 572 6.77 -10.55 -14.84
CA LEU A 572 5.81 -9.54 -15.29
C LEU A 572 6.43 -8.61 -16.36
N LEU A 573 7.70 -8.19 -16.21
CA LEU A 573 8.43 -7.43 -17.24
C LEU A 573 8.62 -8.23 -18.55
N LEU A 574 8.79 -9.55 -18.45
CA LEU A 574 8.92 -10.44 -19.61
C LEU A 574 7.56 -10.83 -20.22
N GLY A 575 6.43 -10.33 -19.70
CA GLY A 575 5.08 -10.72 -20.13
C GLY A 575 4.68 -12.15 -19.74
N CYS A 576 5.42 -12.79 -18.85
CA CYS A 576 5.20 -14.15 -18.37
C CYS A 576 4.22 -14.18 -17.18
N GLY A 577 2.98 -13.70 -17.39
CA GLY A 577 1.99 -13.55 -16.31
C GLY A 577 1.58 -14.86 -15.62
N SER A 578 1.49 -15.98 -16.36
CA SER A 578 1.14 -17.28 -15.76
C SER A 578 2.27 -17.85 -14.90
N LEU A 579 3.53 -17.70 -15.34
CA LEU A 579 4.70 -18.11 -14.57
C LEU A 579 4.91 -17.23 -13.33
N ALA A 580 4.65 -15.92 -13.45
CA ALA A 580 4.60 -15.01 -12.31
C ALA A 580 3.55 -15.47 -11.28
N TYR A 581 2.35 -15.86 -11.72
CA TYR A 581 1.30 -16.37 -10.84
C TYR A 581 1.68 -17.68 -10.14
N GLN A 582 2.27 -18.63 -10.87
CA GLN A 582 2.78 -19.88 -10.29
C GLN A 582 3.88 -19.62 -9.25
N THR A 583 4.70 -18.59 -9.46
CA THR A 583 5.74 -18.18 -8.52
C THR A 583 5.16 -17.46 -7.29
N TRP A 584 4.05 -16.74 -7.46
CA TRP A 584 3.31 -16.03 -6.40
C TRP A 584 2.55 -16.97 -5.45
N LEU A 585 1.89 -18.00 -5.98
CA LEU A 585 0.99 -18.87 -5.20
C LEU A 585 1.61 -19.45 -3.91
N PRO A 586 2.85 -19.99 -3.90
CA PRO A 586 3.44 -20.55 -2.69
C PRO A 586 3.77 -19.53 -1.60
N MET A 587 3.74 -18.21 -1.90
CA MET A 587 3.92 -17.17 -0.88
C MET A 587 2.73 -17.10 0.10
N ASP A 588 1.57 -17.63 -0.28
CA ASP A 588 0.39 -17.81 0.58
C ASP A 588 0.01 -16.54 1.38
N ILE A 589 0.08 -15.38 0.71
CA ILE A 589 -0.23 -14.07 1.31
C ILE A 589 -1.66 -14.06 1.83
N LYS A 590 -1.84 -13.72 3.11
CA LYS A 590 -3.12 -13.85 3.83
C LYS A 590 -3.36 -12.70 4.80
N ARG A 591 -4.64 -12.35 5.04
CA ARG A 591 -5.08 -11.40 6.08
C ARG A 591 -4.41 -10.03 5.95
N THR A 592 -3.85 -9.49 7.03
CA THR A 592 -3.38 -8.09 7.14
C THR A 592 -2.28 -7.74 6.15
N ILE A 593 -1.45 -8.70 5.73
CA ILE A 593 -0.38 -8.46 4.75
C ILE A 593 -0.88 -8.40 3.30
N GLN A 594 -2.16 -8.70 3.05
CA GLN A 594 -2.78 -8.55 1.72
C GLN A 594 -2.69 -7.10 1.21
N ASP A 595 -2.99 -6.12 2.07
CA ASP A 595 -2.99 -4.70 1.70
C ASP A 595 -1.61 -4.21 1.24
N ALA A 596 -0.55 -4.80 1.79
CA ALA A 596 0.84 -4.38 1.60
C ALA A 596 1.59 -5.20 0.52
N LEU A 597 1.37 -6.51 0.42
CA LEU A 597 2.17 -7.37 -0.47
C LEU A 597 1.45 -7.72 -1.78
N SER A 598 0.12 -7.83 -1.76
CA SER A 598 -0.64 -8.25 -2.96
C SER A 598 -0.49 -7.33 -4.18
N PRO A 599 -0.31 -5.99 -4.04
CA PRO A 599 -0.02 -5.14 -5.21
C PRO A 599 1.25 -5.52 -5.95
N LEU A 600 2.22 -6.19 -5.30
CA LEU A 600 3.44 -6.65 -5.98
C LEU A 600 3.15 -7.66 -7.10
N PHE A 601 1.99 -8.32 -7.07
CA PHE A 601 1.55 -9.21 -8.16
C PHE A 601 0.31 -8.68 -8.89
N PHE A 602 -0.69 -8.19 -8.17
CA PHE A 602 -2.00 -7.86 -8.74
C PHE A 602 -2.07 -6.49 -9.43
N ASP A 603 -1.10 -5.59 -9.22
CA ASP A 603 -1.12 -4.30 -9.91
C ASP A 603 -0.96 -4.49 -11.43
N ARG A 604 -1.90 -3.95 -12.22
CA ARG A 604 -1.98 -4.06 -13.69
C ARG A 604 -2.18 -5.49 -14.22
N ILE A 605 -2.45 -6.48 -13.38
CA ILE A 605 -2.52 -7.88 -13.80
C ILE A 605 -3.61 -8.14 -14.85
N SER A 606 -4.75 -7.43 -14.78
CA SER A 606 -5.84 -7.53 -15.78
C SER A 606 -5.41 -7.08 -17.17
N SER A 607 -4.38 -6.25 -17.27
CA SER A 607 -3.82 -5.75 -18.53
C SER A 607 -2.60 -6.54 -19.01
N ILE A 608 -1.88 -7.21 -18.12
CA ILE A 608 -0.72 -8.04 -18.46
C ILE A 608 -1.16 -9.47 -18.82
N PHE A 609 -2.05 -10.04 -18.01
CA PHE A 609 -2.53 -11.42 -18.18
C PHE A 609 -4.05 -11.52 -17.92
N PRO A 610 -4.89 -10.97 -18.82
CA PRO A 610 -6.35 -10.99 -18.67
C PRO A 610 -6.92 -12.40 -18.51
N GLY A 611 -6.28 -13.41 -19.12
CA GLY A 611 -6.67 -14.81 -19.03
C GLY A 611 -6.68 -15.39 -17.62
N LEU A 612 -5.96 -14.80 -16.66
CA LEU A 612 -5.96 -15.22 -15.26
C LEU A 612 -7.38 -15.23 -14.65
N PHE A 613 -8.21 -14.26 -15.06
CA PHE A 613 -9.57 -14.10 -14.56
C PHE A 613 -10.58 -15.04 -15.22
N GLN A 614 -10.17 -15.79 -16.25
CA GLN A 614 -11.00 -16.80 -16.90
C GLN A 614 -10.87 -18.18 -16.23
N GLN A 615 -9.71 -18.47 -15.64
CA GLN A 615 -9.32 -19.82 -15.22
C GLN A 615 -10.06 -20.34 -13.98
N SER A 616 -10.78 -19.49 -13.24
CA SER A 616 -11.37 -19.82 -11.95
C SER A 616 -12.83 -19.38 -11.84
N ARG A 617 -13.64 -20.15 -11.08
CA ARG A 617 -15.01 -19.75 -10.72
C ARG A 617 -15.03 -18.51 -9.83
N THR A 618 -13.98 -18.32 -9.03
CA THR A 618 -13.78 -17.15 -8.17
C THR A 618 -12.64 -16.29 -8.72
N PRO A 619 -12.74 -14.96 -8.72
CA PRO A 619 -11.65 -14.09 -9.14
C PRO A 619 -10.34 -14.42 -8.39
N PRO A 620 -9.17 -14.29 -9.04
CA PRO A 620 -7.87 -14.50 -8.38
C PRO A 620 -7.63 -13.50 -7.25
N THR A 621 -8.33 -12.36 -7.27
CA THR A 621 -8.37 -11.30 -6.26
C THR A 621 -9.31 -11.60 -5.08
N GLU A 622 -10.01 -12.73 -5.08
CA GLU A 622 -10.93 -13.12 -4.00
C GLU A 622 -10.34 -13.00 -2.59
N PRO A 623 -9.05 -13.37 -2.32
CA PRO A 623 -8.46 -13.15 -1.00
C PRO A 623 -8.43 -11.68 -0.54
N LEU A 624 -8.24 -10.73 -1.47
CA LEU A 624 -8.30 -9.29 -1.19
C LEU A 624 -9.74 -8.85 -0.91
N THR A 625 -10.67 -9.23 -1.79
CA THR A 625 -12.09 -8.90 -1.66
C THR A 625 -12.66 -9.45 -0.35
N SER A 626 -12.36 -10.70 -0.01
CA SER A 626 -12.70 -11.32 1.27
C SER A 626 -12.07 -10.59 2.47
N TYR A 627 -10.80 -10.19 2.38
CA TYR A 627 -10.13 -9.44 3.45
C TYR A 627 -10.80 -8.09 3.73
N TYR A 628 -11.02 -7.27 2.69
CA TYR A 628 -11.69 -5.98 2.86
C TYR A 628 -13.14 -6.13 3.27
N THR A 629 -13.87 -7.09 2.70
CA THR A 629 -15.27 -7.36 3.09
C THR A 629 -15.36 -7.77 4.55
N ALA A 630 -14.37 -8.51 5.08
CA ALA A 630 -14.34 -8.87 6.50
C ALA A 630 -13.96 -7.68 7.40
N CYS A 631 -12.95 -6.90 7.01
CA CYS A 631 -12.42 -5.79 7.82
C CYS A 631 -13.27 -4.52 7.77
N LEU A 632 -13.95 -4.27 6.66
CA LEU A 632 -14.72 -3.05 6.38
C LEU A 632 -16.25 -3.29 6.39
N ARG A 633 -16.69 -4.48 6.82
CA ARG A 633 -18.10 -4.85 6.93
C ARG A 633 -18.90 -3.84 7.75
N GLU A 634 -18.37 -3.49 8.90
CA GLU A 634 -18.95 -2.53 9.84
C GLU A 634 -18.28 -1.18 9.64
N ASP A 635 -18.94 -0.09 10.02
CA ASP A 635 -18.33 1.24 10.06
C ASP A 635 -17.24 1.37 11.14
N SER A 636 -17.38 0.60 12.23
CA SER A 636 -16.41 0.58 13.32
C SER A 636 -15.22 -0.35 13.06
N PRO A 637 -14.04 -0.07 13.63
CA PRO A 637 -12.92 -1.01 13.60
C PRO A 637 -13.27 -2.34 14.25
N VAL A 638 -12.75 -3.42 13.68
CA VAL A 638 -12.94 -4.79 14.18
C VAL A 638 -12.52 -4.88 15.65
N ARG A 639 -13.42 -5.38 16.51
CA ARG A 639 -13.22 -5.55 17.97
C ARG A 639 -12.97 -4.27 18.77
N ILE A 640 -13.37 -3.10 18.28
CA ILE A 640 -13.15 -1.82 18.99
C ILE A 640 -13.70 -1.80 20.42
N TRP A 641 -14.85 -2.43 20.67
CA TRP A 641 -15.46 -2.46 21.99
C TRP A 641 -14.69 -3.30 23.01
N ASP A 642 -14.03 -4.36 22.57
CA ASP A 642 -13.15 -5.16 23.44
C ASP A 642 -12.01 -4.28 23.97
N ALA A 643 -11.47 -3.37 23.14
CA ALA A 643 -10.43 -2.43 23.53
C ALA A 643 -10.95 -1.38 24.55
N PHE A 644 -12.20 -0.91 24.41
CA PHE A 644 -12.84 -0.04 25.41
C PHE A 644 -13.01 -0.76 26.76
N LYS A 645 -13.46 -2.02 26.75
CA LYS A 645 -13.59 -2.85 27.97
C LYS A 645 -12.23 -3.08 28.67
N ALA A 646 -11.19 -3.33 27.87
CA ALA A 646 -9.82 -3.52 28.34
C ALA A 646 -9.14 -2.24 28.85
N GLY A 647 -9.63 -1.05 28.46
CA GLY A 647 -8.99 0.23 28.80
C GLY A 647 -7.76 0.56 27.95
N SER A 648 -7.65 -0.05 26.76
CA SER A 648 -6.51 0.14 25.84
C SER A 648 -6.72 1.37 24.94
N TYR A 649 -6.68 2.57 25.54
CA TYR A 649 -7.09 3.80 24.87
C TYR A 649 -6.21 4.19 23.70
N THR A 650 -4.89 3.96 23.77
CA THR A 650 -3.99 4.26 22.65
C THR A 650 -4.27 3.33 21.45
N SER A 651 -4.49 2.05 21.72
CA SER A 651 -4.89 1.07 20.72
C SER A 651 -6.21 1.44 20.04
N ILE A 652 -7.19 1.97 20.76
CA ILE A 652 -8.47 2.45 20.18
C ILE A 652 -8.21 3.52 19.11
N LEU A 653 -7.31 4.47 19.38
CA LEU A 653 -6.93 5.50 18.41
C LEU A 653 -6.23 4.86 17.20
N GLY A 654 -5.27 3.96 17.42
CA GLY A 654 -4.57 3.23 16.35
C GLY A 654 -5.50 2.36 15.50
N MET A 655 -6.51 1.72 16.10
CA MET A 655 -7.53 0.94 15.40
C MET A 655 -8.39 1.82 14.49
N ALA A 656 -8.77 3.01 14.96
CA ALA A 656 -9.50 4.00 14.16
C ALA A 656 -8.66 4.50 12.99
N GLU A 657 -7.40 4.88 13.24
CA GLU A 657 -6.44 5.31 12.21
C GLU A 657 -6.21 4.20 11.17
N PHE A 658 -6.02 2.95 11.60
CA PHE A 658 -5.83 1.81 10.71
C PHE A 658 -7.06 1.51 9.85
N SER A 659 -8.26 1.52 10.45
CA SER A 659 -9.52 1.32 9.70
C SER A 659 -9.73 2.41 8.65
N ASP A 660 -9.50 3.67 9.00
CA ASP A 660 -9.58 4.79 8.04
C ASP A 660 -8.55 4.66 6.91
N ARG A 661 -7.31 4.25 7.22
CA ARG A 661 -6.29 3.96 6.20
C ARG A 661 -6.72 2.84 5.26
N LEU A 662 -7.32 1.76 5.77
CA LEU A 662 -7.82 0.67 4.93
C LEU A 662 -8.95 1.13 4.00
N ARG A 663 -9.93 1.92 4.50
CA ARG A 663 -11.02 2.49 3.68
C ARG A 663 -10.53 3.41 2.57
N ARG A 664 -9.31 3.95 2.70
CA ARG A 664 -8.65 4.84 1.74
C ARG A 664 -7.41 4.19 1.12
N SER A 665 -7.27 2.87 1.18
CA SER A 665 -6.11 2.16 0.63
C SER A 665 -6.09 2.23 -0.90
N CYS A 666 -4.92 2.45 -1.49
CA CYS A 666 -4.73 2.30 -2.92
C CYS A 666 -5.00 0.85 -3.38
N THR A 667 -4.65 -0.14 -2.55
CA THR A 667 -4.82 -1.57 -2.84
C THR A 667 -6.31 -1.96 -2.89
N LEU A 668 -7.15 -1.33 -2.07
CA LEU A 668 -8.61 -1.46 -2.12
C LEU A 668 -9.15 -0.99 -3.48
N ALA A 669 -8.75 0.21 -3.91
CA ALA A 669 -9.15 0.75 -5.20
C ALA A 669 -8.65 -0.13 -6.37
N MET A 670 -7.38 -0.54 -6.32
CA MET A 670 -6.77 -1.45 -7.30
C MET A 670 -7.58 -2.74 -7.42
N THR A 671 -7.97 -3.36 -6.32
CA THR A 671 -8.74 -4.63 -6.31
C THR A 671 -10.02 -4.49 -7.15
N VAL A 672 -10.82 -3.45 -6.90
CA VAL A 672 -12.07 -3.21 -7.62
C VAL A 672 -11.82 -2.86 -9.09
N ILE A 673 -10.80 -2.05 -9.37
CA ILE A 673 -10.47 -1.61 -10.73
C ILE A 673 -9.98 -2.79 -11.60
N GLU A 674 -9.09 -3.64 -11.07
CA GLU A 674 -8.55 -4.80 -11.80
C GLU A 674 -9.67 -5.82 -12.12
N GLU A 675 -10.57 -6.09 -11.18
CA GLU A 675 -11.73 -6.97 -11.42
C GLU A 675 -12.68 -6.41 -12.48
N ARG A 676 -12.98 -5.10 -12.44
CA ARG A 676 -13.86 -4.46 -13.44
C ARG A 676 -13.24 -4.47 -14.83
N ARG A 677 -11.94 -4.15 -14.94
CA ARG A 677 -11.19 -4.20 -16.20
C ARG A 677 -11.17 -5.60 -16.77
N ALA A 678 -10.84 -6.61 -15.96
CA ALA A 678 -10.85 -8.00 -16.39
C ALA A 678 -12.25 -8.46 -16.82
N THR A 679 -13.29 -8.14 -16.04
CA THR A 679 -14.68 -8.46 -16.36
C THR A 679 -15.08 -7.87 -17.71
N ARG A 680 -14.77 -6.58 -17.96
CA ARG A 680 -15.02 -5.90 -19.23
C ARG A 680 -14.20 -6.48 -20.39
N ALA A 681 -12.95 -6.86 -20.15
CA ALA A 681 -12.09 -7.48 -21.15
C ALA A 681 -12.64 -8.85 -21.58
N LEU A 682 -13.16 -9.64 -20.65
CA LEU A 682 -13.70 -10.98 -20.91
C LEU A 682 -15.18 -10.99 -21.33
N GLY A 683 -15.83 -9.81 -21.40
CA GLY A 683 -17.24 -9.68 -21.78
C GLY A 683 -18.24 -10.08 -20.69
N GLY A 684 -17.81 -10.08 -19.43
CA GLY A 684 -18.67 -10.25 -18.28
C GLY A 684 -19.57 -9.02 -18.05
N ARG A 685 -20.60 -9.18 -17.22
CA ARG A 685 -21.51 -8.09 -16.85
C ARG A 685 -20.99 -7.39 -15.61
N LEU A 686 -20.88 -6.07 -15.68
CA LEU A 686 -20.61 -5.23 -14.52
C LEU A 686 -21.93 -4.95 -13.80
N GLU A 687 -22.01 -5.32 -12.52
CA GLU A 687 -23.16 -5.00 -11.69
C GLU A 687 -23.00 -3.58 -11.11
N GLY A 688 -23.95 -2.71 -11.43
CA GLY A 688 -23.96 -1.33 -10.94
C GLY A 688 -22.81 -0.46 -11.45
N GLY A 689 -22.91 0.84 -11.15
CA GLY A 689 -21.82 1.80 -11.38
C GLY A 689 -20.70 1.64 -10.34
N ILE A 690 -19.50 2.12 -10.63
CA ILE A 690 -18.34 2.13 -9.72
C ILE A 690 -18.66 2.85 -8.40
N GLN A 691 -19.53 3.86 -8.43
CA GLN A 691 -19.99 4.58 -7.24
C GLN A 691 -20.89 3.73 -6.33
N GLN A 692 -21.46 2.64 -6.86
CA GLN A 692 -22.31 1.69 -6.13
C GLN A 692 -21.50 0.48 -5.62
N ALA A 693 -20.19 0.42 -5.90
CA ALA A 693 -19.35 -0.65 -5.40
C ALA A 693 -19.30 -0.62 -3.87
N HIS A 694 -19.77 -1.70 -3.24
CA HIS A 694 -19.90 -1.80 -1.78
C HIS A 694 -18.58 -1.52 -1.04
N LEU A 695 -17.45 -1.95 -1.58
CA LEU A 695 -16.11 -1.69 -1.00
C LEU A 695 -15.69 -0.23 -1.06
N LEU A 696 -16.26 0.57 -1.96
CA LEU A 696 -15.85 1.95 -2.23
C LEU A 696 -16.88 2.99 -1.76
N HIS A 697 -17.90 2.60 -0.99
CA HIS A 697 -18.98 3.51 -0.59
C HIS A 697 -18.53 4.70 0.28
N HIS A 698 -17.36 4.61 0.94
CA HIS A 698 -16.74 5.71 1.69
C HIS A 698 -15.87 6.64 0.83
N VAL A 699 -15.61 6.27 -0.43
CA VAL A 699 -14.74 7.04 -1.31
C VAL A 699 -15.52 8.22 -1.87
N THR A 700 -14.98 9.41 -1.62
CA THR A 700 -15.54 10.70 -2.08
C THR A 700 -14.54 11.41 -2.98
N ASP A 701 -14.98 12.48 -3.63
CA ASP A 701 -14.10 13.31 -4.46
C ASP A 701 -13.00 14.03 -3.62
N ASP A 702 -13.06 14.01 -2.29
CA ASP A 702 -12.00 14.55 -1.40
C ASP A 702 -11.15 13.45 -0.73
N THR A 703 -11.34 12.19 -1.12
CA THR A 703 -10.57 11.07 -0.59
C THR A 703 -9.14 11.10 -1.14
N ARG A 704 -8.16 11.29 -0.24
CA ARG A 704 -6.74 11.06 -0.52
C ARG A 704 -6.40 9.62 -0.19
N PHE A 705 -5.95 8.86 -1.19
CA PHE A 705 -5.58 7.46 -0.99
C PHE A 705 -4.20 7.31 -0.36
N VAL A 706 -4.01 6.19 0.34
CA VAL A 706 -2.77 5.84 1.03
C VAL A 706 -2.16 4.61 0.36
N ASN A 707 -0.89 4.71 -0.03
CA ASN A 707 -0.13 3.56 -0.49
C ASN A 707 0.45 2.82 0.74
N ALA A 708 0.21 1.52 0.81
CA ALA A 708 0.67 0.66 1.90
C ALA A 708 1.65 -0.44 1.42
N ILE A 709 2.10 -0.38 0.16
CA ILE A 709 2.99 -1.40 -0.40
C ILE A 709 4.26 -1.54 0.44
N ASP A 710 4.57 -2.77 0.84
CA ASP A 710 5.78 -3.09 1.60
C ASP A 710 6.83 -3.77 0.70
N HIS A 711 7.94 -3.07 0.47
CA HIS A 711 9.08 -3.55 -0.29
C HIS A 711 10.18 -4.17 0.61
N GLY A 712 10.00 -4.22 1.93
CA GLY A 712 10.99 -4.68 2.89
C GLY A 712 11.39 -6.15 2.73
N SER A 713 10.57 -6.96 2.05
CA SER A 713 10.86 -8.36 1.73
C SER A 713 11.75 -8.55 0.49
N PHE A 714 12.01 -7.49 -0.28
CA PHE A 714 12.96 -7.56 -1.40
C PHE A 714 14.41 -7.63 -0.89
N PRO A 715 15.33 -8.26 -1.66
CA PRO A 715 16.75 -8.16 -1.39
C PRO A 715 17.20 -6.69 -1.35
N ASN A 716 17.99 -6.34 -0.33
CA ASN A 716 18.54 -5.00 -0.14
C ASN A 716 20.07 -5.08 -0.04
N LEU A 717 20.70 -5.21 -1.21
CA LEU A 717 22.15 -5.40 -1.36
C LEU A 717 22.86 -4.12 -1.84
N GLU A 718 22.10 -3.19 -2.41
CA GLU A 718 22.60 -1.94 -2.94
C GLU A 718 22.93 -0.91 -1.86
N SER A 719 23.76 0.07 -2.23
CA SER A 719 24.06 1.23 -1.41
C SER A 719 22.76 1.99 -1.08
N PRO A 720 22.56 2.45 0.17
CA PRO A 720 21.42 3.27 0.57
C PRO A 720 21.27 4.57 -0.24
N GLN A 721 22.36 5.03 -0.87
CA GLN A 721 22.40 6.23 -1.72
C GLN A 721 22.04 5.93 -3.19
N SER A 722 21.78 4.67 -3.53
CA SER A 722 21.40 4.22 -4.87
C SER A 722 19.98 3.68 -4.87
N ALA A 723 19.39 3.55 -6.05
CA ALA A 723 18.05 2.98 -6.15
C ALA A 723 18.06 1.48 -5.76
N PRO A 724 17.13 1.06 -4.89
CA PRO A 724 17.02 -0.33 -4.45
C PRO A 724 16.55 -1.24 -5.57
N LEU A 725 16.84 -2.55 -5.46
CA LEU A 725 16.54 -3.55 -6.50
C LEU A 725 15.09 -3.50 -7.00
N TYR A 726 14.11 -3.39 -6.10
CA TYR A 726 12.69 -3.40 -6.48
C TYR A 726 12.35 -2.25 -7.44
N LYS A 727 13.00 -1.08 -7.33
CA LYS A 727 12.85 0.05 -8.28
C LYS A 727 13.48 -0.22 -9.64
N ILE A 728 14.45 -1.13 -9.71
CA ILE A 728 15.08 -1.54 -10.96
C ILE A 728 14.17 -2.53 -11.69
N VAL A 729 13.52 -3.44 -10.97
CA VAL A 729 12.69 -4.50 -11.56
C VAL A 729 11.19 -4.17 -11.63
N GLU A 730 10.72 -3.04 -11.09
CA GLU A 730 9.30 -2.67 -11.17
C GLU A 730 8.83 -2.55 -12.62
N PHE A 731 7.64 -3.10 -12.90
CA PHE A 731 6.99 -3.01 -14.21
C PHE A 731 6.65 -1.56 -14.59
N GLY A 732 6.09 -0.81 -13.64
CA GLY A 732 5.73 0.60 -13.78
C GLY A 732 5.66 1.27 -12.41
N PRO A 733 5.27 2.56 -12.36
CA PRO A 733 5.18 3.27 -11.09
C PRO A 733 4.20 2.62 -10.12
N ASP A 734 4.53 2.71 -8.83
CA ASP A 734 3.70 2.26 -7.72
C ASP A 734 2.30 2.89 -7.74
N LEU A 735 1.38 2.27 -7.01
CA LEU A 735 0.08 2.84 -6.72
C LEU A 735 0.21 4.22 -6.05
N SER A 736 -0.60 5.16 -6.48
CA SER A 736 -0.65 6.53 -5.94
C SER A 736 -2.09 7.04 -5.86
N SER A 737 -2.31 8.07 -5.05
CA SER A 737 -3.63 8.68 -4.92
C SER A 737 -4.13 9.24 -6.24
N GLU A 738 -3.24 9.84 -7.04
CA GLU A 738 -3.59 10.39 -8.36
C GLU A 738 -3.93 9.27 -9.36
N ARG A 739 -3.14 8.20 -9.42
CA ARG A 739 -3.42 7.05 -10.30
C ARG A 739 -4.74 6.37 -9.94
N CYS A 740 -4.99 6.13 -8.65
CA CYS A 740 -6.26 5.56 -8.18
C CYS A 740 -7.44 6.47 -8.54
N ARG A 741 -7.29 7.79 -8.36
CA ARG A 741 -8.35 8.73 -8.68
C ARG A 741 -8.66 8.77 -10.18
N LEU A 742 -7.63 8.84 -11.02
CA LEU A 742 -7.79 8.81 -12.48
C LEU A 742 -8.48 7.52 -12.94
N ALA A 743 -8.11 6.38 -12.35
CA ALA A 743 -8.75 5.10 -12.66
C ALA A 743 -10.24 5.08 -12.27
N LEU A 744 -10.60 5.57 -11.07
CA LEU A 744 -12.00 5.65 -10.64
C LEU A 744 -12.82 6.61 -11.51
N LEU A 745 -12.26 7.78 -11.87
CA LEU A 745 -12.92 8.73 -12.77
C LEU A 745 -13.11 8.16 -14.17
N ALA A 746 -12.14 7.38 -14.67
CA ALA A 746 -12.26 6.69 -15.95
C ALA A 746 -13.36 5.60 -15.91
N GLU A 747 -13.48 4.84 -14.82
CA GLU A 747 -14.60 3.90 -14.64
C GLU A 747 -15.95 4.63 -14.54
N GLN A 748 -16.02 5.78 -13.87
CA GLN A 748 -17.24 6.62 -13.86
C GLN A 748 -17.61 7.11 -15.27
N PHE A 749 -16.62 7.49 -16.08
CA PHE A 749 -16.85 7.87 -17.47
C PHE A 749 -17.38 6.68 -18.29
N LEU A 750 -16.77 5.51 -18.14
CA LEU A 750 -17.21 4.27 -18.81
C LEU A 750 -18.63 3.89 -18.42
N ASP A 751 -18.99 3.94 -17.13
CA ASP A 751 -20.35 3.70 -16.68
C ASP A 751 -21.34 4.67 -17.33
N THR A 752 -20.94 5.93 -17.50
CA THR A 752 -21.77 6.96 -18.15
C THR A 752 -22.00 6.66 -19.63
N VAL A 753 -20.96 6.28 -20.38
CA VAL A 753 -21.08 6.05 -21.84
C VAL A 753 -21.61 4.67 -22.22
N THR A 754 -21.61 3.71 -21.28
CA THR A 754 -22.13 2.36 -21.50
C THR A 754 -23.49 2.11 -20.87
N TYR A 755 -24.01 3.07 -20.09
CA TYR A 755 -25.32 2.94 -19.45
C TYR A 755 -26.42 2.65 -20.47
N LYS A 756 -27.23 1.62 -20.17
CA LYS A 756 -28.44 1.28 -20.91
C LYS A 756 -29.60 1.17 -19.93
N PRO A 757 -30.72 1.86 -20.16
CA PRO A 757 -31.89 1.72 -19.31
C PRO A 757 -32.40 0.26 -19.36
N PRO A 758 -32.98 -0.26 -18.26
CA PRO A 758 -33.61 -1.58 -18.24
C PRO A 758 -34.66 -1.70 -19.36
N LYS A 759 -34.76 -2.88 -19.98
CA LYS A 759 -35.70 -3.10 -21.11
C LYS A 759 -37.16 -2.83 -20.75
N ASP A 760 -37.51 -3.00 -19.48
CA ASP A 760 -38.87 -2.82 -18.96
C ASP A 760 -39.16 -1.38 -18.54
N TYR A 761 -38.15 -0.50 -18.57
CA TYR A 761 -38.31 0.92 -18.26
C TYR A 761 -39.02 1.65 -19.41
N LYS A 762 -40.29 2.03 -19.19
CA LYS A 762 -41.08 2.86 -20.10
C LYS A 762 -41.39 4.20 -19.44
N PRO A 763 -40.71 5.30 -19.83
CA PRO A 763 -40.92 6.59 -19.18
C PRO A 763 -42.30 7.15 -19.50
N SER A 764 -43.07 7.51 -18.47
CA SER A 764 -44.40 8.13 -18.59
C SER A 764 -44.35 9.53 -19.23
N LYS A 765 -43.21 10.21 -19.12
CA LYS A 765 -42.94 11.52 -19.73
C LYS A 765 -41.61 11.53 -20.48
N VAL A 766 -41.59 10.94 -21.66
CA VAL A 766 -40.40 10.74 -22.50
C VAL A 766 -39.59 12.04 -22.71
N ASN A 767 -40.25 13.17 -22.95
CA ASN A 767 -39.58 14.46 -23.20
C ASN A 767 -38.86 15.02 -21.97
N GLU A 768 -39.48 14.94 -20.79
CA GLU A 768 -38.87 15.41 -19.54
C GLU A 768 -37.68 14.52 -19.17
N VAL A 769 -37.78 13.21 -19.38
CA VAL A 769 -36.70 12.25 -19.13
C VAL A 769 -35.51 12.54 -20.06
N ALA A 770 -35.75 12.70 -21.37
CA ALA A 770 -34.67 13.01 -22.32
C ALA A 770 -33.96 14.35 -22.02
N LEU A 771 -34.68 15.37 -21.52
CA LEU A 771 -34.06 16.63 -21.08
C LEU A 771 -33.21 16.43 -19.82
N ARG A 772 -33.67 15.62 -18.86
CA ARG A 772 -32.92 15.27 -17.65
C ARG A 772 -31.68 14.45 -17.98
N ASP A 773 -31.79 13.47 -18.88
CA ASP A 773 -30.66 12.65 -19.33
C ASP A 773 -29.61 13.52 -20.02
N ARG A 774 -30.02 14.44 -20.90
CA ARG A 774 -29.10 15.41 -21.53
C ARG A 774 -28.40 16.28 -20.48
N ALA A 775 -29.15 16.83 -19.51
CA ALA A 775 -28.58 17.66 -18.45
C ALA A 775 -27.58 16.87 -17.59
N TYR A 776 -27.94 15.65 -17.19
CA TYR A 776 -27.09 14.74 -16.43
C TYR A 776 -25.78 14.43 -17.17
N LEU A 777 -25.85 14.13 -18.47
CA LEU A 777 -24.67 13.86 -19.29
C LEU A 777 -23.76 15.09 -19.42
N ILE A 778 -24.32 16.29 -19.59
CA ILE A 778 -23.56 17.54 -19.63
C ILE A 778 -22.85 17.79 -18.29
N GLU A 779 -23.57 17.72 -17.18
CA GLU A 779 -23.02 17.95 -15.84
C GLU A 779 -21.93 16.92 -15.49
N THR A 780 -22.21 15.64 -15.74
CA THR A 780 -21.28 14.54 -15.47
C THR A 780 -20.01 14.67 -16.31
N SER A 781 -20.14 14.92 -17.62
CA SER A 781 -18.97 15.08 -18.50
C SER A 781 -18.16 16.33 -18.19
N ALA A 782 -18.79 17.44 -17.79
CA ALA A 782 -18.10 18.64 -17.32
C ALA A 782 -17.28 18.37 -16.05
N ARG A 783 -17.89 17.76 -15.02
CA ARG A 783 -17.24 17.41 -13.75
C ARG A 783 -16.07 16.45 -13.96
N LEU A 784 -16.24 15.43 -14.80
CA LEU A 784 -15.20 14.47 -15.14
C LEU A 784 -14.03 15.13 -15.87
N HIS A 785 -14.31 15.97 -16.88
CA HIS A 785 -13.26 16.69 -17.61
C HIS A 785 -12.44 17.60 -16.68
N GLU A 786 -13.10 18.37 -15.82
CA GLU A 786 -12.44 19.27 -14.86
C GLU A 786 -11.57 18.47 -13.88
N SER A 787 -12.12 17.40 -13.29
CA SER A 787 -11.41 16.57 -12.32
C SER A 787 -10.19 15.87 -12.92
N ILE A 788 -10.34 15.25 -14.10
CA ILE A 788 -9.24 14.53 -14.76
C ILE A 788 -8.17 15.53 -15.23
N SER A 789 -8.57 16.64 -15.87
CA SER A 789 -7.62 17.64 -16.38
C SER A 789 -6.86 18.33 -15.24
N SER A 790 -7.53 18.61 -14.12
CA SER A 790 -6.88 19.18 -12.94
C SER A 790 -5.74 18.28 -12.44
N ILE A 791 -5.96 16.96 -12.38
CA ILE A 791 -4.94 16.00 -11.95
C ILE A 791 -3.81 15.89 -12.99
N LEU A 792 -4.14 15.78 -14.28
CA LEU A 792 -3.14 15.62 -15.35
C LEU A 792 -2.26 16.86 -15.54
N LEU A 793 -2.81 18.06 -15.31
CA LEU A 793 -2.09 19.33 -15.46
C LEU A 793 -1.39 19.79 -14.16
N ASN A 794 -1.57 19.08 -13.05
CA ASN A 794 -1.02 19.48 -11.77
C ASN A 794 0.51 19.33 -11.73
N ILE A 795 1.21 20.44 -12.01
CA ILE A 795 2.67 20.57 -12.02
C ILE A 795 3.29 20.17 -10.67
N SER A 796 2.60 20.43 -9.56
CA SER A 796 3.11 20.13 -8.21
C SER A 796 3.20 18.62 -7.90
N SER A 797 2.48 17.78 -8.65
CA SER A 797 2.29 16.36 -8.32
C SER A 797 3.15 15.38 -9.14
N SER A 798 3.99 15.86 -10.07
CA SER A 798 4.80 15.07 -11.02
C SER A 798 4.07 13.81 -11.53
N ILE A 799 2.92 14.00 -12.19
CA ILE A 799 2.07 12.90 -12.67
C ILE A 799 2.81 11.95 -13.63
N ALA A 800 3.82 12.46 -14.35
CA ALA A 800 4.66 11.67 -15.26
C ALA A 800 5.42 10.53 -14.56
N GLY A 801 5.77 10.72 -13.29
CA GLY A 801 6.39 9.69 -12.45
C GLY A 801 5.41 8.69 -11.84
N LYS A 802 4.09 8.86 -12.02
CA LYS A 802 3.03 8.08 -11.36
C LYS A 802 2.22 7.18 -12.30
N LEU A 803 2.42 7.30 -13.61
CA LEU A 803 1.69 6.57 -14.66
C LEU A 803 2.66 5.93 -15.65
N THR A 804 2.30 4.79 -16.24
CA THR A 804 2.96 4.32 -17.48
C THR A 804 2.67 5.29 -18.63
N GLY A 805 3.48 5.24 -19.71
CA GLY A 805 3.20 6.04 -20.90
C GLY A 805 1.81 5.75 -21.48
N ALA A 806 1.46 4.47 -21.55
CA ALA A 806 0.14 4.00 -21.98
C ALA A 806 -0.99 4.52 -21.08
N GLU A 807 -0.86 4.44 -19.74
CA GLU A 807 -1.84 4.97 -18.80
C GLU A 807 -2.05 6.48 -18.98
N HIS A 808 -0.97 7.24 -19.22
CA HIS A 808 -1.06 8.68 -19.47
C HIS A 808 -1.85 9.00 -20.75
N HIS A 809 -1.61 8.25 -21.84
CA HIS A 809 -2.39 8.36 -23.07
C HIS A 809 -3.87 8.02 -22.87
N PHE A 810 -4.17 6.96 -22.11
CA PHE A 810 -5.53 6.56 -21.81
C PHE A 810 -6.31 7.64 -21.04
N TYR A 811 -5.77 8.13 -19.92
CA TYR A 811 -6.46 9.15 -19.11
C TYR A 811 -6.58 10.49 -19.84
N SER A 812 -5.59 10.86 -20.65
CA SER A 812 -5.69 12.03 -21.54
C SER A 812 -6.83 11.88 -22.54
N THR A 813 -6.98 10.69 -23.12
CA THR A 813 -8.09 10.38 -24.04
C THR A 813 -9.43 10.47 -23.35
N VAL A 814 -9.59 9.92 -22.14
CA VAL A 814 -10.84 10.02 -21.37
C VAL A 814 -11.19 11.47 -21.04
N SER A 815 -10.18 12.31 -20.73
CA SER A 815 -10.41 13.76 -20.55
C SER A 815 -10.92 14.42 -21.83
N PHE A 816 -10.30 14.14 -22.98
CA PHE A 816 -10.74 14.68 -24.26
C PHE A 816 -12.15 14.18 -24.66
N LEU A 817 -12.47 12.91 -24.38
CA LEU A 817 -13.80 12.35 -24.63
C LEU A 817 -14.87 12.97 -23.73
N SER A 818 -14.54 13.26 -22.47
CA SER A 818 -15.42 14.00 -21.56
C SER A 818 -15.72 15.40 -22.10
N LEU A 819 -14.68 16.11 -22.59
CA LEU A 819 -14.86 17.42 -23.22
C LEU A 819 -15.62 17.34 -24.55
N LEU A 820 -15.39 16.30 -25.36
CA LEU A 820 -16.11 16.05 -26.60
C LEU A 820 -17.60 15.82 -26.34
N LEU A 821 -17.95 14.98 -25.37
CA LEU A 821 -19.34 14.68 -25.03
C LEU A 821 -20.07 15.93 -24.54
N ARG A 822 -19.44 16.71 -23.66
CA ARG A 822 -19.98 18.01 -23.23
C ARG A 822 -20.22 18.94 -24.41
N THR A 823 -19.19 19.15 -25.24
CA THR A 823 -19.26 20.04 -26.42
C THR A 823 -20.35 19.58 -27.39
N ALA A 824 -20.47 18.27 -27.61
CA ALA A 824 -21.48 17.67 -28.47
C ALA A 824 -22.89 18.00 -27.98
N LEU A 825 -23.14 17.84 -26.68
CA LEU A 825 -24.46 18.02 -26.08
C LEU A 825 -24.82 19.50 -25.81
N GLU A 826 -23.85 20.39 -25.66
CA GLU A 826 -24.09 21.83 -25.49
C GLU A 826 -24.31 22.57 -26.82
N THR A 827 -23.72 22.09 -27.93
CA THR A 827 -23.78 22.76 -29.23
C THR A 827 -25.09 22.47 -29.97
N PRO A 828 -26.02 23.43 -30.09
CA PRO A 828 -27.22 23.27 -30.90
C PRO A 828 -26.89 23.33 -32.39
N LYS A 829 -27.74 22.72 -33.23
CA LYS A 829 -27.62 22.79 -34.70
C LYS A 829 -27.53 24.21 -35.26
N SER A 830 -28.13 25.20 -34.59
CA SER A 830 -28.23 26.60 -35.03
C SER A 830 -26.97 27.45 -34.79
N VAL A 831 -25.98 26.92 -34.08
CA VAL A 831 -24.75 27.66 -33.71
C VAL A 831 -23.62 27.31 -34.69
N PRO A 832 -22.73 28.27 -35.05
CA PRO A 832 -21.54 27.98 -35.85
C PRO A 832 -20.69 26.87 -35.24
N GLN A 833 -19.85 26.23 -36.05
CA GLN A 833 -18.97 25.14 -35.62
C GLN A 833 -18.25 25.48 -34.30
N PRO A 834 -18.25 24.57 -33.30
CA PRO A 834 -17.52 24.79 -32.06
C PRO A 834 -16.04 24.92 -32.36
N ARG A 835 -15.42 26.05 -31.98
CA ARG A 835 -14.00 26.36 -32.28
C ARG A 835 -13.03 25.30 -31.75
N SER A 836 -13.41 24.58 -30.69
CA SER A 836 -12.60 23.55 -30.04
C SER A 836 -12.79 22.14 -30.63
N LEU A 837 -13.82 21.89 -31.44
CA LEU A 837 -14.19 20.53 -31.88
C LEU A 837 -13.06 19.85 -32.65
N SER A 838 -12.47 20.55 -33.63
CA SER A 838 -11.36 20.01 -34.43
C SER A 838 -10.10 19.76 -33.61
N THR A 839 -9.80 20.63 -32.64
CA THR A 839 -8.66 20.44 -31.72
C THR A 839 -8.86 19.21 -30.84
N ILE A 840 -10.07 19.01 -30.30
CA ILE A 840 -10.40 17.86 -29.45
C ILE A 840 -10.28 16.55 -30.24
N THR A 841 -10.90 16.47 -31.41
CA THR A 841 -10.91 15.25 -32.22
C THR A 841 -9.53 14.93 -32.80
N THR A 842 -8.75 15.95 -33.19
CA THR A 842 -7.36 15.77 -33.61
C THR A 842 -6.50 15.27 -32.46
N GLY A 843 -6.71 15.79 -31.25
CA GLY A 843 -6.04 15.31 -30.03
C GLY A 843 -6.32 13.83 -29.76
N ILE A 844 -7.59 13.41 -29.82
CA ILE A 844 -7.98 12.00 -29.63
C ILE A 844 -7.32 11.10 -30.69
N LYS A 845 -7.39 11.49 -31.97
CA LYS A 845 -6.78 10.74 -33.09
C LYS A 845 -5.27 10.63 -32.93
N SER A 846 -4.60 11.72 -32.55
CA SER A 846 -3.16 11.74 -32.33
C SER A 846 -2.75 10.83 -31.18
N VAL A 847 -3.44 10.90 -30.04
CA VAL A 847 -3.09 10.07 -28.86
C VAL A 847 -3.28 8.59 -29.16
N LEU A 848 -4.36 8.20 -29.84
CA LEU A 848 -4.58 6.81 -30.24
C LEU A 848 -3.50 6.32 -31.23
N ALA A 849 -3.13 7.16 -32.20
CA ALA A 849 -2.08 6.84 -33.17
C ALA A 849 -0.71 6.70 -32.52
N SER A 850 -0.35 7.61 -31.60
CA SER A 850 0.88 7.51 -30.80
C SER A 850 0.90 6.23 -29.97
N LEU A 851 -0.19 5.94 -29.25
CA LEU A 851 -0.28 4.73 -28.44
C LEU A 851 -0.15 3.43 -29.26
N TRP A 852 -0.76 3.38 -30.44
CA TRP A 852 -0.57 2.24 -31.37
C TRP A 852 0.86 2.15 -31.87
N THR A 853 1.48 3.28 -32.19
CA THR A 853 2.87 3.34 -32.67
C THR A 853 3.84 2.88 -31.58
N ASP A 854 3.62 3.29 -30.34
CA ASP A 854 4.42 2.88 -29.19
C ASP A 854 4.42 1.35 -29.06
N PHE A 855 3.25 0.71 -29.16
CA PHE A 855 3.12 -0.76 -29.11
C PHE A 855 3.69 -1.48 -30.34
N ALA A 856 3.45 -0.96 -31.55
CA ALA A 856 3.86 -1.60 -32.79
C ALA A 856 5.36 -1.42 -33.10
N SER A 857 6.02 -0.46 -32.45
CA SER A 857 7.45 -0.19 -32.64
C SER A 857 8.31 -1.30 -32.03
N VAL A 858 9.37 -1.70 -32.75
CA VAL A 858 10.36 -2.65 -32.24
C VAL A 858 11.58 -1.87 -31.75
N PRO A 859 11.95 -1.96 -30.46
CA PRO A 859 13.15 -1.31 -29.96
C PRO A 859 14.42 -1.77 -30.70
N PRO A 860 15.40 -0.88 -30.93
CA PRO A 860 16.61 -1.23 -31.68
C PRO A 860 17.38 -2.43 -31.13
N GLN A 861 17.46 -2.57 -29.80
CA GLN A 861 18.13 -3.70 -29.12
C GLN A 861 17.40 -5.03 -29.32
N LEU A 862 16.08 -4.99 -29.51
CA LEU A 862 15.29 -6.19 -29.79
C LEU A 862 15.32 -6.52 -31.28
N ALA A 863 15.35 -5.51 -32.15
CA ALA A 863 15.37 -5.69 -33.60
C ALA A 863 16.59 -6.48 -34.11
N SER A 864 17.69 -6.50 -33.36
CA SER A 864 18.87 -7.32 -33.69
C SER A 864 18.74 -8.80 -33.36
N LEU A 865 17.72 -9.21 -32.61
CA LEU A 865 17.47 -10.60 -32.23
C LEU A 865 16.61 -11.31 -33.28
N ASP A 866 16.87 -12.61 -33.50
CA ASP A 866 15.92 -13.46 -34.24
C ASP A 866 14.54 -13.39 -33.57
N ALA A 867 13.47 -13.18 -34.35
CA ALA A 867 12.10 -12.96 -33.87
C ALA A 867 11.95 -11.84 -32.80
N GLY A 868 12.80 -10.82 -32.84
CA GLY A 868 12.79 -9.71 -31.89
C GLY A 868 11.51 -8.87 -31.86
N ASP A 869 10.79 -8.77 -32.98
CA ASP A 869 9.49 -8.09 -33.06
C ASP A 869 8.41 -8.84 -32.26
N VAL A 870 8.47 -10.18 -32.25
CA VAL A 870 7.59 -11.04 -31.46
C VAL A 870 7.89 -10.84 -29.99
N LEU A 871 9.17 -10.87 -29.60
CA LEU A 871 9.59 -10.63 -28.21
C LEU A 871 9.16 -9.24 -27.71
N ALA A 872 9.28 -8.20 -28.53
CA ALA A 872 8.82 -6.85 -28.19
C ALA A 872 7.31 -6.84 -27.89
N SER A 873 6.50 -7.50 -28.70
CA SER A 873 5.05 -7.60 -28.47
C SER A 873 4.69 -8.45 -27.24
N LEU A 874 5.43 -9.53 -26.98
CA LEU A 874 5.17 -10.42 -25.83
C LEU A 874 5.54 -9.77 -24.49
N THR A 875 6.50 -8.83 -24.49
CA THR A 875 6.97 -8.14 -23.29
C THR A 875 6.22 -6.83 -23.00
N ASP A 876 5.32 -6.39 -23.88
CA ASP A 876 4.47 -5.20 -23.68
C ASP A 876 2.95 -5.48 -23.78
N PRO A 877 2.41 -6.49 -23.07
CA PRO A 877 0.97 -6.82 -23.11
C PRO A 877 0.11 -5.71 -22.47
N HIS A 878 0.67 -4.95 -21.53
CA HIS A 878 -0.02 -3.83 -20.90
C HIS A 878 -0.40 -2.76 -21.92
N THR A 879 0.54 -2.32 -22.78
CA THR A 879 0.24 -1.30 -23.79
C THR A 879 -0.79 -1.81 -24.79
N LEU A 880 -0.75 -3.08 -25.19
CA LEU A 880 -1.80 -3.69 -26.02
C LEU A 880 -3.18 -3.62 -25.36
N SER A 881 -3.28 -3.96 -24.07
CA SER A 881 -4.52 -3.85 -23.31
C SER A 881 -5.01 -2.40 -23.24
N ILE A 882 -4.10 -1.44 -23.06
CA ILE A 882 -4.45 -0.02 -23.01
C ILE A 882 -4.85 0.52 -24.39
N VAL A 883 -4.24 0.06 -25.49
CA VAL A 883 -4.72 0.31 -26.87
C VAL A 883 -6.18 -0.14 -26.99
N ARG A 884 -6.49 -1.35 -26.53
CA ARG A 884 -7.84 -1.91 -26.54
C ARG A 884 -8.81 -1.07 -25.73
N GLU A 885 -8.49 -0.76 -24.47
CA GLU A 885 -9.33 0.08 -23.60
C GLU A 885 -9.57 1.47 -24.20
N THR A 886 -8.52 2.09 -24.75
CA THR A 886 -8.59 3.43 -25.36
C THR A 886 -9.47 3.42 -26.61
N ALA A 887 -9.29 2.46 -27.51
CA ALA A 887 -10.13 2.34 -28.70
C ALA A 887 -11.60 2.01 -28.33
N LEU A 888 -11.81 1.14 -27.34
CA LEU A 888 -13.14 0.78 -26.87
C LEU A 888 -13.90 1.99 -26.30
N VAL A 889 -13.27 2.80 -25.45
CA VAL A 889 -13.92 3.98 -24.87
C VAL A 889 -14.22 5.06 -25.92
N ILE A 890 -13.36 5.21 -26.94
CA ILE A 890 -13.61 6.09 -28.09
C ILE A 890 -14.86 5.60 -28.85
N LYS A 891 -14.92 4.31 -29.17
CA LYS A 891 -16.05 3.68 -29.88
C LYS A 891 -17.36 3.82 -29.11
N GLN A 892 -17.34 3.56 -27.80
CA GLN A 892 -18.52 3.70 -26.94
C GLN A 892 -19.01 5.14 -26.86
N THR A 893 -18.10 6.11 -26.73
CA THR A 893 -18.45 7.54 -26.72
C THR A 893 -19.05 7.97 -28.07
N ALA A 894 -18.44 7.56 -29.18
CA ALA A 894 -18.96 7.83 -30.52
C ALA A 894 -20.36 7.21 -30.71
N THR A 895 -20.55 5.96 -30.28
CA THR A 895 -21.84 5.26 -30.32
C THR A 895 -22.88 6.00 -29.49
N LEU A 896 -22.56 6.47 -28.28
CA LEU A 896 -23.47 7.27 -27.45
C LEU A 896 -23.91 8.55 -28.18
N ILE A 897 -22.97 9.30 -28.77
CA ILE A 897 -23.27 10.54 -29.51
C ILE A 897 -24.20 10.26 -30.70
N LEU A 898 -23.92 9.20 -31.47
CA LEU A 898 -24.71 8.82 -32.64
C LEU A 898 -26.10 8.31 -32.27
N THR A 899 -26.22 7.50 -31.22
CA THR A 899 -27.51 7.01 -30.71
C THR A 899 -28.35 8.14 -30.12
N PHE A 900 -27.72 9.08 -29.40
CA PHE A 900 -28.37 10.29 -28.92
C PHE A 900 -28.91 11.12 -30.11
N HIS A 901 -28.09 11.35 -31.14
CA HIS A 901 -28.53 12.07 -32.34
C HIS A 901 -29.72 11.39 -33.03
N ALA A 902 -29.68 10.06 -33.20
CA ALA A 902 -30.77 9.31 -33.82
C ALA A 902 -32.07 9.39 -32.99
N ALA A 903 -31.97 9.28 -31.66
CA ALA A 903 -33.10 9.46 -30.76
C ALA A 903 -33.72 10.87 -30.91
N GLU A 904 -32.89 11.91 -30.95
CA GLU A 904 -33.35 13.28 -31.17
C GLU A 904 -34.02 13.49 -32.53
N GLN A 905 -33.50 12.86 -33.60
CA GLN A 905 -34.14 12.88 -34.92
C GLN A 905 -35.53 12.26 -34.92
N THR A 906 -35.73 11.18 -34.15
CA THR A 906 -37.05 10.56 -34.03
C THR A 906 -38.00 11.38 -33.17
N ARG A 907 -37.47 12.12 -32.18
CA ARG A 907 -38.23 12.88 -31.20
C ARG A 907 -38.67 14.25 -31.70
N ASP A 908 -37.76 15.02 -32.30
CA ASP A 908 -37.99 16.40 -32.72
C ASP A 908 -37.90 16.57 -34.24
N ARG A 909 -39.05 16.54 -34.91
CA ARG A 909 -39.12 16.74 -36.36
C ARG A 909 -38.75 18.17 -36.81
N THR A 910 -38.72 19.15 -35.90
CA THR A 910 -38.28 20.53 -36.23
C THR A 910 -36.77 20.61 -36.40
N GLY A 911 -36.03 19.62 -35.88
CA GLY A 911 -34.58 19.55 -35.95
C GLY A 911 -33.84 20.52 -35.05
N SER A 912 -34.54 21.15 -34.09
CA SER A 912 -33.97 22.11 -33.14
C SER A 912 -33.09 21.43 -32.08
N SER A 913 -33.43 20.20 -31.69
CA SER A 913 -32.70 19.42 -30.70
C SER A 913 -31.60 18.53 -31.29
N HIS A 914 -31.43 18.52 -32.61
CA HIS A 914 -30.40 17.74 -33.29
C HIS A 914 -29.00 18.25 -32.95
N LEU A 915 -28.05 17.32 -32.89
CA LEU A 915 -26.62 17.65 -32.83
C LEU A 915 -26.14 18.33 -34.12
N HIS A 916 -25.11 19.16 -34.01
CA HIS A 916 -24.45 19.79 -35.16
C HIS A 916 -23.87 18.74 -36.14
N LYS A 917 -23.98 18.98 -37.45
CA LYS A 917 -23.56 18.02 -38.49
C LYS A 917 -22.09 17.59 -38.38
N ASP A 918 -21.20 18.51 -38.02
CA ASP A 918 -19.77 18.24 -37.90
C ASP A 918 -19.46 17.36 -36.68
N ILE A 919 -20.24 17.48 -35.60
CA ILE A 919 -20.13 16.60 -34.42
C ILE A 919 -20.48 15.16 -34.82
N VAL A 920 -21.54 14.98 -35.61
CA VAL A 920 -21.95 13.68 -36.12
C VAL A 920 -20.90 13.10 -37.07
N ALA A 921 -20.31 13.93 -37.94
CA ALA A 921 -19.25 13.50 -38.86
C ALA A 921 -17.99 13.05 -38.10
N GLU A 922 -17.54 13.82 -37.11
CA GLU A 922 -16.40 13.46 -36.27
C GLU A 922 -16.68 12.21 -35.43
N ALA A 923 -17.89 12.06 -34.87
CA ALA A 923 -18.27 10.85 -34.12
C ALA A 923 -18.19 9.59 -35.01
N LYS A 924 -18.66 9.65 -36.26
CA LYS A 924 -18.50 8.54 -37.22
C LYS A 924 -17.03 8.24 -37.52
N GLY A 925 -16.23 9.28 -37.76
CA GLY A 925 -14.79 9.10 -38.01
C GLY A 925 -14.05 8.48 -36.81
N LEU A 926 -14.45 8.81 -35.59
CA LEU A 926 -13.91 8.20 -34.37
C LEU A 926 -14.33 6.74 -34.21
N ASP A 927 -15.58 6.40 -34.51
CA ASP A 927 -16.09 5.02 -34.49
C ASP A 927 -15.36 4.11 -35.50
N GLU A 928 -15.18 4.61 -36.74
CA GLU A 928 -14.44 3.92 -37.80
C GLU A 928 -12.97 3.70 -37.41
N LEU A 929 -12.31 4.75 -36.88
CA LEU A 929 -10.92 4.67 -36.42
C LEU A 929 -10.76 3.66 -35.28
N ALA A 930 -11.63 3.75 -34.26
CA ALA A 930 -11.58 2.84 -33.12
C ALA A 930 -11.81 1.38 -33.54
N THR A 931 -12.78 1.13 -34.42
CA THR A 931 -13.06 -0.21 -34.96
C THR A 931 -11.85 -0.75 -35.74
N LYS A 932 -11.21 0.09 -36.56
CA LYS A 932 -9.98 -0.28 -37.27
C LYS A 932 -8.86 -0.65 -36.29
N THR A 933 -8.60 0.16 -35.27
CA THR A 933 -7.56 -0.13 -34.27
C THR A 933 -7.84 -1.41 -33.49
N LEU A 934 -9.09 -1.65 -33.07
CA LEU A 934 -9.49 -2.89 -32.39
C LEU A 934 -9.28 -4.12 -33.28
N SER A 935 -9.61 -4.02 -34.57
CA SER A 935 -9.37 -5.10 -35.54
C SER A 935 -7.87 -5.38 -35.73
N ALA A 936 -7.04 -4.34 -35.84
CA ALA A 936 -5.60 -4.48 -35.99
C ALA A 936 -4.96 -5.13 -34.75
N ALA A 937 -5.38 -4.71 -33.55
CA ALA A 937 -4.92 -5.31 -32.29
C ALA A 937 -5.29 -6.80 -32.19
N LYS A 938 -6.53 -7.16 -32.56
CA LYS A 938 -7.00 -8.55 -32.62
C LYS A 938 -6.20 -9.39 -33.62
N GLU A 939 -5.91 -8.86 -34.80
CA GLU A 939 -5.09 -9.57 -35.81
C GLU A 939 -3.65 -9.76 -35.31
N ARG A 940 -3.05 -8.78 -34.63
CA ARG A 940 -1.71 -8.95 -34.02
C ARG A 940 -1.69 -10.08 -32.99
N VAL A 941 -2.73 -10.23 -32.17
CA VAL A 941 -2.84 -11.36 -31.22
C VAL A 941 -2.87 -12.71 -31.95
N LYS A 942 -3.63 -12.81 -33.05
CA LYS A 942 -3.67 -14.04 -33.88
C LYS A 942 -2.31 -14.34 -34.52
N GLU A 943 -1.61 -13.31 -34.99
CA GLU A 943 -0.27 -13.43 -35.54
C GLU A 943 0.70 -13.98 -34.48
N LEU A 944 0.72 -13.40 -33.28
CA LEU A 944 1.54 -13.88 -32.16
C LEU A 944 1.25 -15.34 -31.81
N LYS A 945 -0.03 -15.75 -31.81
CA LYS A 945 -0.43 -17.15 -31.58
C LYS A 945 0.16 -18.08 -32.64
N ASN A 946 0.09 -17.70 -33.91
CA ASN A 946 0.62 -18.51 -35.00
C ASN A 946 2.15 -18.62 -34.92
N MET A 947 2.85 -17.52 -34.58
CA MET A 947 4.30 -17.50 -34.40
C MET A 947 4.75 -18.36 -33.21
N LEU A 948 4.07 -18.27 -32.07
CA LEU A 948 4.35 -19.12 -30.90
C LEU A 948 4.02 -20.61 -31.11
N GLY A 949 3.19 -20.92 -32.10
CA GLY A 949 2.90 -22.29 -32.53
C GLY A 949 4.01 -22.94 -33.36
N GLN A 950 4.97 -22.16 -33.85
CA GLN A 950 6.13 -22.67 -34.59
C GLN A 950 7.14 -23.33 -33.64
N GLY A 951 7.94 -24.27 -34.15
CA GLY A 951 9.06 -24.86 -33.40
C GLY A 951 10.24 -23.89 -33.22
N GLY A 952 11.21 -24.30 -32.40
CA GLY A 952 12.50 -23.60 -32.25
C GLY A 952 12.57 -22.50 -31.18
N TRP A 953 11.50 -22.24 -30.42
CA TRP A 953 11.51 -21.22 -29.37
C TRP A 953 12.49 -21.49 -28.23
N LEU A 954 12.71 -22.75 -27.85
CA LEU A 954 13.71 -23.11 -26.84
C LEU A 954 15.11 -22.70 -27.30
N ALA A 955 15.48 -23.07 -28.53
CA ALA A 955 16.76 -22.69 -29.13
C ALA A 955 16.91 -21.17 -29.29
N ARG A 956 15.82 -20.45 -29.60
CA ARG A 956 15.84 -18.97 -29.63
C ARG A 956 16.12 -18.37 -28.27
N ILE A 957 15.40 -18.81 -27.22
CA ILE A 957 15.62 -18.30 -25.86
C ILE A 957 17.03 -18.65 -25.38
N GLU A 958 17.51 -19.86 -25.66
CA GLU A 958 18.88 -20.26 -25.35
C GLU A 958 19.89 -19.37 -26.07
N GLY A 959 19.72 -19.14 -27.38
CA GLY A 959 20.59 -18.26 -28.18
C GLY A 959 20.50 -16.78 -27.77
N TRP A 960 19.35 -16.31 -27.30
CA TRP A 960 19.22 -14.96 -26.73
C TRP A 960 19.92 -14.85 -25.37
N THR A 961 19.84 -15.89 -24.55
CA THR A 961 20.46 -15.94 -23.22
C THR A 961 21.98 -16.09 -23.32
N PHE A 962 22.43 -16.89 -24.28
CA PHE A 962 23.82 -17.26 -24.48
C PHE A 962 24.22 -17.17 -25.98
N PRO A 963 24.47 -15.95 -26.51
CA PRO A 963 24.71 -15.70 -27.94
C PRO A 963 26.02 -16.30 -28.45
N GLU A 964 26.15 -16.48 -29.77
CA GLU A 964 27.41 -16.93 -30.40
C GLU A 964 28.55 -15.93 -30.14
N GLY A 965 29.72 -16.43 -29.76
CA GLY A 965 30.85 -15.57 -29.34
C GLY A 965 30.70 -15.03 -27.91
N GLU A 966 29.96 -15.76 -27.06
CA GLU A 966 29.74 -15.45 -25.65
C GLU A 966 31.05 -15.15 -24.89
N ASP A 967 30.97 -14.21 -23.94
CA ASP A 967 32.10 -13.90 -23.07
C ASP A 967 32.26 -14.89 -21.92
N ALA A 968 33.44 -14.85 -21.28
CA ALA A 968 33.78 -15.75 -20.18
C ALA A 968 32.78 -15.75 -19.02
N LEU A 969 32.07 -14.63 -18.80
CA LEU A 969 31.04 -14.54 -17.78
C LEU A 969 29.80 -15.37 -18.18
N GLY A 970 29.36 -15.28 -19.43
CA GLY A 970 28.27 -16.09 -19.96
C GLY A 970 28.55 -17.60 -19.90
N GLU A 971 29.76 -18.03 -20.28
CA GLU A 971 30.19 -19.44 -20.13
C GLU A 971 30.14 -19.91 -18.67
N MET A 972 30.59 -19.06 -17.74
CA MET A 972 30.56 -19.38 -16.31
C MET A 972 29.13 -19.57 -15.80
N ILE A 973 28.20 -18.73 -16.25
CA ILE A 973 26.77 -18.81 -15.92
C ILE A 973 26.17 -20.10 -16.46
N ARG A 974 26.45 -20.43 -17.73
CA ARG A 974 25.97 -21.66 -18.36
C ARG A 974 26.39 -22.90 -17.58
N ASP A 975 27.63 -22.92 -17.09
CA ASP A 975 28.17 -24.02 -16.28
C ASP A 975 27.63 -24.03 -14.83
N VAL A 976 27.25 -22.88 -14.24
CA VAL A 976 26.58 -22.85 -12.91
C VAL A 976 25.15 -23.39 -12.98
N VAL A 977 24.41 -22.96 -14.01
CA VAL A 977 22.99 -23.27 -14.16
C VAL A 977 22.82 -24.69 -14.70
N GLY A 978 23.62 -25.06 -15.71
CA GLY A 978 23.48 -26.33 -16.42
C GLY A 978 22.46 -26.27 -17.56
N VAL A 979 22.76 -26.95 -18.67
CA VAL A 979 21.96 -26.89 -19.91
C VAL A 979 20.51 -27.35 -19.70
N GLY A 980 20.30 -28.39 -18.88
CA GLY A 980 18.96 -28.90 -18.59
C GLY A 980 18.07 -27.91 -17.83
N ASP A 981 18.64 -27.17 -16.87
CA ASP A 981 17.89 -26.17 -16.10
C ASP A 981 17.54 -24.95 -16.98
N VAL A 982 18.42 -24.58 -17.92
CA VAL A 982 18.14 -23.53 -18.93
C VAL A 982 16.97 -23.95 -19.83
N GLU A 983 16.99 -25.18 -20.34
CA GLU A 983 15.95 -25.70 -21.23
C GLU A 983 14.59 -25.81 -20.52
N ASP A 984 14.55 -26.33 -19.29
CA ASP A 984 13.32 -26.42 -18.48
C ASP A 984 12.74 -25.02 -18.18
N TRP A 985 13.59 -24.08 -17.79
CA TRP A 985 13.16 -22.69 -17.58
C TRP A 985 12.64 -22.05 -18.87
N ALA A 986 13.34 -22.21 -20.00
CA ALA A 986 12.92 -21.69 -21.30
C ALA A 986 11.56 -22.29 -21.70
N GLY A 987 11.33 -23.58 -21.44
CA GLY A 987 10.03 -24.23 -21.64
C GLY A 987 8.90 -23.56 -20.85
N LYS A 988 9.11 -23.28 -19.57
CA LYS A 988 8.14 -22.56 -18.72
C LYS A 988 7.85 -21.14 -19.21
N VAL A 989 8.87 -20.44 -19.71
CA VAL A 989 8.72 -19.10 -20.31
C VAL A 989 7.84 -19.17 -21.57
N VAL A 990 8.14 -20.09 -22.49
CA VAL A 990 7.36 -20.27 -23.73
C VAL A 990 5.90 -20.64 -23.43
N GLU A 991 5.66 -21.58 -22.52
CA GLU A 991 4.30 -21.92 -22.11
C GLU A 991 3.58 -20.74 -21.48
N SER A 992 4.28 -19.92 -20.68
CA SER A 992 3.67 -18.71 -20.13
C SER A 992 3.32 -17.66 -21.19
N TRP A 993 4.13 -17.50 -22.24
CA TRP A 993 3.76 -16.64 -23.36
C TRP A 993 2.56 -17.18 -24.14
N ARG A 994 2.52 -18.51 -24.37
CA ARG A 994 1.38 -19.18 -24.99
C ARG A 994 0.10 -18.95 -24.20
N ASP A 995 0.15 -19.11 -22.89
CA ASP A 995 -1.01 -18.88 -22.02
C ASP A 995 -1.43 -17.41 -21.98
N GLY A 996 -0.45 -16.48 -21.97
CA GLY A 996 -0.71 -15.05 -22.13
C GLY A 996 -1.49 -14.74 -23.41
N VAL A 997 -1.00 -15.20 -24.56
CA VAL A 997 -1.65 -14.98 -25.86
C VAL A 997 -3.01 -15.67 -25.96
N LYS A 998 -3.18 -16.89 -25.43
CA LYS A 998 -4.50 -17.53 -25.30
C LYS A 998 -5.46 -16.69 -24.47
N GLY A 999 -4.98 -16.07 -23.39
CA GLY A 999 -5.75 -15.14 -22.57
C GLY A 999 -6.21 -13.91 -23.35
N PHE A 1000 -5.40 -13.38 -24.27
CA PHE A 1000 -5.79 -12.28 -25.16
C PHE A 1000 -6.76 -12.70 -26.28
N GLU A 1001 -6.75 -13.97 -26.69
CA GLU A 1001 -7.67 -14.49 -27.71
C GLU A 1001 -9.13 -14.43 -27.26
N VAL A 1002 -9.39 -14.62 -25.96
CA VAL A 1002 -10.74 -14.59 -25.39
C VAL A 1002 -11.24 -13.18 -25.08
N VAL A 1003 -10.34 -12.18 -25.12
CA VAL A 1003 -10.71 -10.78 -24.89
C VAL A 1003 -11.71 -10.31 -25.95
N LYS A 1004 -12.73 -9.58 -25.52
CA LYS A 1004 -13.70 -8.95 -26.41
C LYS A 1004 -13.10 -7.69 -27.04
N TRP A 1005 -13.07 -7.67 -28.36
CA TRP A 1005 -12.56 -6.54 -29.15
C TRP A 1005 -13.69 -5.65 -29.70
N GLU A 1006 -14.96 -5.95 -29.39
CA GLU A 1006 -16.14 -5.32 -29.98
C GLU A 1006 -17.12 -4.74 -28.97
#